data_AF-A0AA43V1P5-F1
#
_entry.id   AF-A0AA43V1P5-F1
#
_cell.length_a   1.000
_cell.length_b   1.000
_cell.length_c   1.000
_cell.angle_alpha   90.00
_cell.angle_beta   90.00
_cell.angle_gamma   90.00
#
_symmetry.space_group_name_H-M   'P 1'
#
loop_
_entity.id
_entity.type
_entity.pdbx_description
1 polymer ?
#
loop_
_entity_poly.entity_id
_entity_poly.type
_entity_poly.pdbx_seq_one_letter_code
_entity_poly.pdbx_strand_id
1 'polypeptide(L)'
;QFGSQQVSRNYHLRGRILQVPSNYNPQTRQYSGIWDGTFKPAYSNNMAWCLWDMLTHPRYGMGKRLGAADVDKWALYVIGQYCDQSVPDGFGGTEPRITCNAYLTTQRKAWDVLSDFCSAMRCMPVWNGQTLTFVQDRPSDKVWTYNRSNVVMPDDGAPFRYSFSALKDRHNAVEVNWIDPDNGWETATELVEDTQAIARYGRNVTKMDAFGCTSRGQAHRAGLWLIKTELLETQTVDFSVGAEGLRHVPGDVIEICDDDYAGISTGGRVLAVNSQTRTLTLDREITLPSSGTTLISLVDGQGNPVSVEVQSVTDGVKVKVSRVPDGVAEYSVWGLKLPTLRQRLFRCVSIRENDDGTYAITAVQHVPEKEAIVDNGAHFDGDQSGTVNGVTPPAVQHLTAEVTADSGEYQVLARWDTPKVVKGVSFLLRLTVTADDGSEWLVSTARTTETTYRFTQLALGNYRLTVRAVNAWGQQGDPASVSFRIAAPAAPSRIELTPGYFQITATPHLAVYDPTVQFEFWFSEKRITDIRQVETTARYLGTALYWIAASINIKPGHDYYFYIRSVNTVGKSAFVEAVGQPSDDASGYLDFFKGEIGKTHLAQELWTQIDNGQLAPDLAEIRTSITDVSNEITQTVNKKLEDQSAAIQQIQKVQVDTNNNLNSMWAVKLQQMQDGRLYIAGIGAGIENTPDGMQSQVLLAADRIAMINPANGNTKPMFVGQGDQIFMNEVFLKRLTAPTITSGGNPPVFSLTPDGRLTAKNADISGNVNANAGTLNNVTINENCRVLGKLSANQIEGDLVKTVGKAFPRDSRAPERWPSGTITVRVYDDQPFDRQIVIPAVAFSGAKHERENNDIYSSCRLIVRKNGAEIYNRTALDNTLIYSGVIDMPAGHGHMTLEFSVSAWLVNNWYPTASISDLLVVVMKKATAGITIS
;
A
#
# COMPACT_ATOMS: atom_id res chain seq x y z
N GLN A 1 18.18 -23.81 -17.95
CA GLN A 1 18.55 -22.67 -17.10
C GLN A 1 17.38 -22.44 -16.13
N PHE A 2 17.51 -22.90 -14.88
CA PHE A 2 16.43 -22.82 -13.89
C PHE A 2 16.32 -21.38 -13.37
N GLY A 3 15.23 -20.70 -13.74
CA GLY A 3 14.93 -19.33 -13.35
C GLY A 3 14.61 -19.22 -11.86
N SER A 4 15.33 -18.32 -11.21
CA SER A 4 15.31 -17.98 -9.79
C SER A 4 14.03 -17.25 -9.34
N GLN A 5 12.91 -17.96 -9.20
CA GLN A 5 11.79 -17.47 -8.40
C GLN A 5 11.74 -18.26 -7.09
N GLN A 6 12.07 -17.59 -5.98
CA GLN A 6 11.82 -18.13 -4.64
C GLN A 6 10.31 -18.30 -4.46
N VAL A 7 9.88 -19.50 -4.10
CA VAL A 7 8.48 -19.81 -3.75
C VAL A 7 8.10 -18.98 -2.51
N SER A 8 7.10 -18.10 -2.63
CA SER A 8 6.54 -17.40 -1.48
C SER A 8 5.63 -18.34 -0.68
N ARG A 9 5.97 -18.58 0.58
CA ARG A 9 5.16 -19.40 1.51
C ARG A 9 4.69 -18.51 2.66
N ASN A 10 3.39 -18.49 2.92
CA ASN A 10 2.81 -17.84 4.08
C ASN A 10 2.68 -18.86 5.22
N TYR A 11 3.13 -18.50 6.42
CA TYR A 11 3.07 -19.34 7.61
C TYR A 11 2.23 -18.65 8.69
N HIS A 12 1.27 -19.37 9.27
CA HIS A 12 0.62 -18.94 10.50
C HIS A 12 1.50 -19.39 11.69
N LEU A 13 2.17 -18.43 12.32
CA LEU A 13 3.12 -18.69 13.39
C LEU A 13 2.56 -18.20 14.73
N ARG A 14 2.80 -18.97 15.80
CA ARG A 14 2.71 -18.41 17.15
C ARG A 14 3.85 -17.41 17.28
N GLY A 15 3.50 -16.13 17.32
CA GLY A 15 4.44 -15.02 17.34
C GLY A 15 5.24 -14.92 18.64
N ARG A 16 5.17 -13.76 19.29
CA ARG A 16 6.03 -13.46 20.43
C ARG A 16 5.55 -14.13 21.74
N ILE A 17 6.50 -14.54 22.58
CA ILE A 17 6.24 -14.90 23.98
C ILE A 17 6.15 -13.59 24.79
N LEU A 18 5.02 -13.38 25.45
CA LEU A 18 4.69 -12.18 26.23
C LEU A 18 4.77 -12.48 27.72
N GLN A 19 4.85 -11.43 28.54
CA GLN A 19 4.61 -11.53 29.98
C GLN A 19 3.10 -11.48 30.23
N VAL A 20 2.54 -12.58 30.73
CA VAL A 20 1.11 -12.71 31.06
C VAL A 20 0.92 -13.00 32.55
N PRO A 21 -0.24 -12.76 33.16
CA PRO A 21 -0.46 -13.06 34.58
C PRO A 21 -0.11 -14.50 34.94
N SER A 22 0.52 -14.67 36.10
CA SER A 22 0.91 -15.98 36.65
C SER A 22 -0.26 -16.96 36.69
N ASN A 23 -1.47 -16.47 36.93
CA ASN A 23 -2.70 -17.24 37.06
C ASN A 23 -3.52 -17.40 35.76
N TYR A 24 -3.06 -16.84 34.65
CA TYR A 24 -3.72 -16.92 33.34
C TYR A 24 -3.23 -18.11 32.53
N ASN A 25 -4.15 -18.86 31.91
CA ASN A 25 -3.83 -19.90 30.94
C ASN A 25 -4.17 -19.40 29.52
N PRO A 26 -3.19 -19.10 28.65
CA PRO A 26 -3.46 -18.56 27.33
C PRO A 26 -4.04 -19.55 26.32
N GLN A 27 -3.97 -20.87 26.60
CA GLN A 27 -4.59 -21.87 25.72
C GLN A 27 -6.07 -22.00 26.00
N THR A 28 -6.46 -22.06 27.28
CA THR A 28 -7.87 -22.17 27.69
C THR A 28 -8.56 -20.82 27.88
N ARG A 29 -7.78 -19.72 27.88
CA ARG A 29 -8.23 -18.34 28.16
C ARG A 29 -8.89 -18.15 29.52
N GLN A 30 -8.46 -18.93 30.51
CA GLN A 30 -9.02 -18.90 31.87
C GLN A 30 -8.07 -18.28 32.88
N TYR A 31 -8.63 -17.60 33.87
CA TYR A 31 -7.93 -17.00 35.00
C TYR A 31 -8.32 -17.76 36.27
N SER A 32 -7.34 -18.22 37.04
CA SER A 32 -7.57 -19.10 38.20
C SER A 32 -7.19 -18.44 39.52
N GLY A 33 -8.08 -18.42 40.51
CA GLY A 33 -7.82 -17.77 41.79
C GLY A 33 -7.58 -16.25 41.70
N ILE A 34 -7.14 -15.66 42.82
CA ILE A 34 -6.79 -14.23 42.90
C ILE A 34 -5.37 -14.05 42.35
N TRP A 35 -5.19 -13.08 41.45
CA TRP A 35 -3.88 -12.75 40.91
C TRP A 35 -3.05 -11.97 41.94
N ASP A 36 -1.81 -12.38 42.13
CA ASP A 36 -0.84 -11.75 43.05
C ASP A 36 -0.04 -10.60 42.41
N GLY A 37 -0.32 -10.29 41.14
CA GLY A 37 0.38 -9.25 40.39
C GLY A 37 1.68 -9.71 39.74
N THR A 38 2.03 -11.00 39.79
CA THR A 38 3.24 -11.55 39.16
C THR A 38 3.00 -12.05 37.73
N PHE A 39 4.04 -12.08 36.90
CA PHE A 39 3.95 -12.47 35.49
C PHE A 39 4.73 -13.75 35.19
N LYS A 40 4.32 -14.46 34.14
CA LYS A 40 5.03 -15.60 33.55
C LYS A 40 5.15 -15.44 32.03
N PRO A 41 6.21 -15.98 31.40
CA PRO A 41 6.35 -15.97 29.95
C PRO A 41 5.40 -16.99 29.30
N ALA A 42 4.54 -16.53 28.39
CA ALA A 42 3.72 -17.42 27.56
C ALA A 42 3.30 -16.73 26.24
N TYR A 43 2.99 -17.52 25.21
CA TYR A 43 2.34 -17.00 24.01
C TYR A 43 0.88 -16.64 24.33
N SER A 44 0.43 -15.45 23.93
CA SER A 44 -0.97 -15.03 23.97
C SER A 44 -1.24 -14.06 22.82
N ASN A 45 -2.47 -14.06 22.32
CA ASN A 45 -3.00 -13.07 21.38
C ASN A 45 -4.15 -12.25 22.00
N ASN A 46 -4.21 -12.20 23.34
CA ASN A 46 -5.10 -11.30 24.06
C ASN A 46 -4.55 -9.86 23.93
N MET A 47 -5.41 -8.95 23.45
CA MET A 47 -5.04 -7.56 23.14
C MET A 47 -4.44 -6.81 24.33
N ALA A 48 -4.90 -7.05 25.56
CA ALA A 48 -4.40 -6.39 26.77
C ALA A 48 -2.95 -6.80 27.09
N TRP A 49 -2.62 -8.09 26.93
CA TRP A 49 -1.27 -8.59 27.18
C TRP A 49 -0.30 -8.24 26.06
N CYS A 50 -0.78 -8.14 24.81
CA CYS A 50 -0.01 -7.56 23.71
C CYS A 50 0.32 -6.08 23.98
N LEU A 51 -0.64 -5.30 24.51
CA LEU A 51 -0.41 -3.91 24.88
C LEU A 51 0.58 -3.78 26.04
N TRP A 52 0.45 -4.60 27.09
CA TRP A 52 1.40 -4.63 28.22
C TRP A 52 2.85 -4.83 27.74
N ASP A 53 3.07 -5.80 26.86
CA ASP A 53 4.40 -6.06 26.28
C ASP A 53 4.88 -4.86 25.45
N MET A 54 4.02 -4.26 24.61
CA MET A 54 4.38 -3.08 23.84
C MET A 54 4.74 -1.86 24.72
N LEU A 55 4.09 -1.68 25.86
CA LEU A 55 4.38 -0.57 26.76
C LEU A 55 5.68 -0.80 27.57
N THR A 56 5.90 -2.02 28.04
CA THR A 56 6.98 -2.32 29.00
C THR A 56 8.27 -2.81 28.35
N HIS A 57 8.26 -3.19 27.07
CA HIS A 57 9.45 -3.77 26.44
C HIS A 57 10.49 -2.72 26.05
N PRO A 58 11.77 -2.84 26.47
CA PRO A 58 12.79 -1.79 26.30
C PRO A 58 13.34 -1.66 24.87
N ARG A 59 13.18 -2.70 24.02
CA ARG A 59 13.78 -2.73 22.66
C ARG A 59 12.93 -2.03 21.59
N TYR A 60 11.67 -2.44 21.46
CA TYR A 60 10.74 -1.95 20.41
C TYR A 60 9.53 -1.22 21.01
N GLY A 61 9.34 -1.33 22.32
CA GLY A 61 8.24 -0.73 23.05
C GLY A 61 8.63 0.56 23.75
N MET A 62 7.77 0.98 24.68
CA MET A 62 8.00 2.17 25.51
C MET A 62 8.84 1.90 26.78
N GLY A 63 9.38 0.68 26.95
CA GLY A 63 10.03 0.23 28.18
C GLY A 63 11.28 1.00 28.64
N LYS A 64 11.83 1.87 27.79
CA LYS A 64 12.91 2.81 28.17
C LYS A 64 12.40 4.09 28.83
N ARG A 65 11.11 4.40 28.66
CA ARG A 65 10.44 5.63 29.14
C ARG A 65 9.35 5.34 30.16
N LEU A 66 8.67 4.21 30.04
CA LEU A 66 7.66 3.71 30.98
C LEU A 66 8.15 2.39 31.56
N GLY A 67 8.37 2.35 32.88
CA GLY A 67 8.59 1.12 33.61
C GLY A 67 7.30 0.36 33.84
N ALA A 68 7.40 -0.92 34.24
CA ALA A 68 6.24 -1.74 34.60
C ALA A 68 5.44 -1.17 35.79
N ALA A 69 6.06 -0.35 36.64
CA ALA A 69 5.39 0.34 37.75
C ALA A 69 4.58 1.55 37.29
N ASP A 70 4.90 2.13 36.12
CA ASP A 70 4.22 3.31 35.57
C ASP A 70 2.96 2.93 34.78
N VAL A 71 2.64 1.63 34.67
CA VAL A 71 1.48 1.11 33.92
C VAL A 71 0.57 0.36 34.88
N ASP A 72 -0.72 0.72 34.89
CA ASP A 72 -1.73 0.08 35.73
C ASP A 72 -2.07 -1.32 35.21
N LYS A 73 -1.32 -2.31 35.72
CA LYS A 73 -1.52 -3.72 35.40
C LYS A 73 -2.87 -4.27 35.89
N TRP A 74 -3.49 -3.65 36.89
CA TRP A 74 -4.76 -4.11 37.44
C TRP A 74 -5.93 -3.75 36.53
N ALA A 75 -5.92 -2.53 35.97
CA ALA A 75 -6.87 -2.15 34.92
C ALA A 75 -6.73 -3.06 33.70
N LEU A 76 -5.51 -3.31 33.22
CA LEU A 76 -5.26 -4.21 32.09
C LEU A 76 -5.66 -5.67 32.38
N TYR A 77 -5.57 -6.12 33.63
CA TYR A 77 -6.03 -7.46 34.02
C TYR A 77 -7.54 -7.64 33.81
N VAL A 78 -8.34 -6.65 34.23
CA VAL A 78 -9.80 -6.68 34.03
C VAL A 78 -10.15 -6.59 32.54
N ILE A 79 -9.44 -5.75 31.77
CA ILE A 79 -9.59 -5.66 30.31
C ILE A 79 -9.18 -6.98 29.63
N GLY A 80 -8.12 -7.63 30.13
CA GLY A 80 -7.68 -8.94 29.63
C GLY A 80 -8.75 -10.01 29.84
N GLN A 81 -9.41 -10.04 30.99
CA GLN A 81 -10.55 -10.92 31.24
C GLN A 81 -11.72 -10.60 30.30
N TYR A 82 -12.00 -9.32 30.05
CA TYR A 82 -13.02 -8.87 29.10
C TYR A 82 -12.75 -9.36 27.67
N CYS A 83 -11.51 -9.24 27.19
CA CYS A 83 -11.12 -9.69 25.84
C CYS A 83 -11.28 -11.21 25.65
N ASP A 84 -11.09 -11.99 26.72
CA ASP A 84 -11.18 -13.45 26.71
C ASP A 84 -12.60 -14.00 26.94
N GLN A 85 -13.61 -13.14 27.18
CA GLN A 85 -15.00 -13.59 27.32
C GLN A 85 -15.48 -14.28 26.04
N SER A 86 -16.17 -15.40 26.21
CA SER A 86 -16.73 -16.18 25.10
C SER A 86 -18.02 -15.55 24.60
N VAL A 87 -18.05 -15.13 23.34
CA VAL A 87 -19.20 -14.49 22.68
C VAL A 87 -19.57 -15.24 21.39
N PRO A 88 -20.81 -15.11 20.87
CA PRO A 88 -21.19 -15.70 19.59
C PRO A 88 -20.29 -15.26 18.43
N ASP A 89 -19.89 -16.22 17.58
CA ASP A 89 -19.06 -15.96 16.39
C ASP A 89 -19.86 -15.55 15.14
N GLY A 90 -21.19 -15.62 15.22
CA GLY A 90 -22.13 -15.37 14.13
C GLY A 90 -22.40 -16.55 13.19
N PHE A 91 -21.65 -17.64 13.32
CA PHE A 91 -21.81 -18.90 12.56
C PHE A 91 -22.47 -20.02 13.39
N GLY A 92 -22.90 -19.73 14.62
CA GLY A 92 -23.51 -20.67 15.55
C GLY A 92 -22.54 -21.26 16.59
N GLY A 93 -21.27 -20.85 16.56
CA GLY A 93 -20.26 -21.17 17.57
C GLY A 93 -19.97 -19.98 18.49
N THR A 94 -18.82 -20.05 19.17
CA THR A 94 -18.33 -18.99 20.05
C THR A 94 -16.86 -18.70 19.83
N GLU A 95 -16.47 -17.46 20.05
CA GLU A 95 -15.09 -16.99 19.98
C GLU A 95 -14.77 -16.06 21.17
N PRO A 96 -13.48 -15.86 21.51
CA PRO A 96 -13.08 -14.77 22.41
C PRO A 96 -13.52 -13.42 21.85
N ARG A 97 -13.99 -12.53 22.71
CA ARG A 97 -14.54 -11.21 22.34
C ARG A 97 -13.58 -10.39 21.49
N ILE A 98 -12.30 -10.33 21.89
CA ILE A 98 -11.26 -9.54 21.21
C ILE A 98 -9.95 -10.31 21.17
N THR A 99 -9.42 -10.51 19.96
CA THR A 99 -8.07 -11.05 19.73
C THR A 99 -7.22 -10.07 18.92
N CYS A 100 -5.89 -10.23 19.04
CA CYS A 100 -4.89 -9.41 18.38
C CYS A 100 -3.90 -10.27 17.61
N ASN A 101 -4.01 -10.29 16.28
CA ASN A 101 -3.05 -10.92 15.37
C ASN A 101 -2.42 -9.86 14.45
N ALA A 102 -1.79 -8.85 15.05
CA ALA A 102 -1.16 -7.75 14.32
C ALA A 102 0.32 -8.02 14.01
N TYR A 103 0.79 -7.54 12.85
CA TYR A 103 2.20 -7.56 12.47
C TYR A 103 2.76 -6.13 12.38
N LEU A 104 3.67 -5.78 13.28
CA LEU A 104 4.25 -4.45 13.41
C LEU A 104 5.67 -4.43 12.83
N THR A 105 5.83 -3.94 11.60
CA THR A 105 7.12 -3.93 10.87
C THR A 105 7.73 -2.55 10.69
N THR A 106 6.93 -1.50 10.81
CA THR A 106 7.33 -0.12 10.53
C THR A 106 7.40 0.69 11.82
N GLN A 107 8.29 1.68 11.84
CA GLN A 107 8.36 2.64 12.92
C GLN A 107 7.16 3.60 12.83
N ARG A 108 6.37 3.66 13.90
CA ARG A 108 5.20 4.54 14.03
C ARG A 108 5.32 5.37 15.32
N LYS A 109 4.57 6.47 15.41
CA LYS A 109 4.50 7.23 16.67
C LYS A 109 3.89 6.33 17.74
N ALA A 110 4.48 6.36 18.94
CA ALA A 110 4.03 5.51 20.04
C ALA A 110 2.55 5.74 20.40
N TRP A 111 2.10 7.00 20.32
CA TRP A 111 0.71 7.35 20.56
C TRP A 111 -0.25 6.71 19.55
N ASP A 112 0.09 6.69 18.26
CA ASP A 112 -0.76 6.07 17.23
C ASP A 112 -0.92 4.57 17.47
N VAL A 113 0.17 3.88 17.82
CA VAL A 113 0.13 2.45 18.15
C VAL A 113 -0.69 2.20 19.41
N LEU A 114 -0.46 2.99 20.47
CA LEU A 114 -1.25 2.91 21.70
C LEU A 114 -2.75 3.12 21.41
N SER A 115 -3.07 4.10 20.57
CA SER A 115 -4.44 4.39 20.15
C SER A 115 -5.08 3.23 19.39
N ASP A 116 -4.34 2.54 18.52
CA ASP A 116 -4.85 1.36 17.80
C ASP A 116 -5.23 0.22 18.76
N PHE A 117 -4.35 -0.09 19.72
CA PHE A 117 -4.62 -1.09 20.76
C PHE A 117 -5.82 -0.70 21.62
N CYS A 118 -5.85 0.56 22.07
CA CYS A 118 -6.92 1.10 22.91
C CYS A 118 -8.27 1.14 22.20
N SER A 119 -8.31 1.56 20.93
CA SER A 119 -9.51 1.59 20.10
C SER A 119 -10.12 0.19 19.94
N ALA A 120 -9.30 -0.83 19.65
CA ALA A 120 -9.77 -2.21 19.53
C ALA A 120 -10.37 -2.75 20.84
N MET A 121 -9.81 -2.37 21.99
CA MET A 121 -10.32 -2.74 23.32
C MET A 121 -11.44 -1.84 23.83
N ARG A 122 -11.81 -0.79 23.08
CA ARG A 122 -12.78 0.24 23.49
C ARG A 122 -12.36 0.92 24.78
N CYS A 123 -11.07 1.18 24.97
CA CYS A 123 -10.56 1.86 26.14
C CYS A 123 -9.85 3.17 25.79
N MET A 124 -9.77 4.06 26.78
CA MET A 124 -9.03 5.31 26.72
C MET A 124 -7.81 5.22 27.66
N PRO A 125 -6.59 5.50 27.18
CA PRO A 125 -5.43 5.64 28.05
C PRO A 125 -5.51 6.96 28.82
N VAL A 126 -5.38 6.92 30.14
CA VAL A 126 -5.46 8.08 31.04
C VAL A 126 -4.24 8.13 31.94
N TRP A 127 -3.63 9.30 32.07
CA TRP A 127 -2.60 9.53 33.08
C TRP A 127 -3.24 10.06 34.36
N ASN A 128 -3.25 9.26 35.42
CA ASN A 128 -3.90 9.63 36.69
C ASN A 128 -2.98 10.43 37.65
N GLY A 129 -1.82 10.89 37.16
CA GLY A 129 -0.80 11.59 37.96
C GLY A 129 0.28 10.67 38.55
N GLN A 130 0.06 9.35 38.59
CA GLN A 130 1.03 8.36 39.09
C GLN A 130 1.36 7.29 38.04
N THR A 131 0.34 6.75 37.38
CA THR A 131 0.46 5.65 36.43
C THR A 131 -0.43 5.89 35.20
N LEU A 132 -0.02 5.33 34.07
CA LEU A 132 -0.86 5.17 32.89
C LEU A 132 -1.91 4.09 33.16
N THR A 133 -3.17 4.48 33.31
CA THR A 133 -4.31 3.59 33.49
C THR A 133 -5.22 3.56 32.26
N PHE A 134 -6.15 2.60 32.22
CA PHE A 134 -7.00 2.33 31.06
C PHE A 134 -8.46 2.29 31.47
N VAL A 135 -9.24 3.15 30.86
CA VAL A 135 -10.67 3.28 31.11
C VAL A 135 -11.42 2.63 29.97
N GLN A 136 -12.05 1.48 30.21
CA GLN A 136 -12.77 0.73 29.18
C GLN A 136 -14.27 1.08 29.15
N ASP A 137 -14.81 1.32 27.96
CA ASP A 137 -16.26 1.41 27.77
C ASP A 137 -16.88 0.01 27.80
N ARG A 138 -17.38 -0.35 28.99
CA ARG A 138 -18.08 -1.60 29.29
C ARG A 138 -19.20 -1.34 30.31
N PRO A 139 -20.21 -2.23 30.40
CA PRO A 139 -21.20 -2.18 31.48
C PRO A 139 -20.52 -2.06 32.84
N SER A 140 -20.88 -1.04 33.59
CA SER A 140 -20.32 -0.75 34.92
C SER A 140 -21.45 -0.24 35.82
N ASP A 141 -21.37 -0.56 37.10
CA ASP A 141 -22.30 -0.03 38.09
C ASP A 141 -22.10 1.49 38.24
N LYS A 142 -23.18 2.19 38.56
CA LYS A 142 -23.09 3.62 38.84
C LYS A 142 -22.28 3.89 40.11
N VAL A 143 -21.45 4.91 40.08
CA VAL A 143 -20.64 5.35 41.24
C VAL A 143 -21.37 6.38 42.09
N TRP A 144 -22.27 7.18 41.50
CA TRP A 144 -22.98 8.25 42.20
C TRP A 144 -24.29 8.65 41.53
N THR A 145 -25.14 9.33 42.28
CA THR A 145 -26.40 9.92 41.80
C THR A 145 -26.35 11.45 41.96
N TYR A 146 -26.59 12.15 40.85
CA TYR A 146 -26.73 13.59 40.81
C TYR A 146 -28.19 13.98 40.60
N ASN A 147 -28.64 14.97 41.36
CA ASN A 147 -29.95 15.57 41.26
C ASN A 147 -29.84 17.07 41.55
N ARG A 148 -30.95 17.81 41.42
CA ARG A 148 -30.99 19.26 41.62
C ARG A 148 -30.43 19.74 42.99
N SER A 149 -30.41 18.87 44.00
CA SER A 149 -29.99 19.22 45.36
C SER A 149 -28.48 19.07 45.63
N ASN A 150 -27.71 18.44 44.74
CA ASN A 150 -26.26 18.25 44.88
C ASN A 150 -25.46 18.67 43.64
N VAL A 151 -26.03 19.57 42.84
CA VAL A 151 -25.38 20.25 41.74
C VAL A 151 -25.41 21.76 41.99
N VAL A 152 -24.38 22.46 41.52
CA VAL A 152 -24.28 23.91 41.63
C VAL A 152 -25.34 24.54 40.75
N MET A 153 -26.09 25.49 41.31
CA MET A 153 -27.10 26.25 40.58
C MET A 153 -26.45 27.39 39.81
N PRO A 154 -26.52 27.40 38.46
CA PRO A 154 -26.08 28.52 37.67
C PRO A 154 -27.10 29.67 37.69
N ASP A 155 -26.66 30.88 37.35
CA ASP A 155 -27.49 32.09 37.34
C ASP A 155 -28.68 32.02 36.37
N ASP A 156 -28.58 31.20 35.31
CA ASP A 156 -29.66 30.95 34.35
C ASP A 156 -30.70 29.92 34.83
N GLY A 157 -30.50 29.33 36.02
CA GLY A 157 -31.43 28.44 36.70
C GLY A 157 -31.51 27.00 36.18
N ALA A 158 -30.69 26.64 35.18
CA ALA A 158 -30.69 25.32 34.54
C ALA A 158 -29.42 24.51 34.92
N PRO A 159 -29.48 23.65 35.95
CA PRO A 159 -28.29 22.98 36.49
C PRO A 159 -27.69 21.92 35.55
N PHE A 160 -28.52 21.25 34.75
CA PHE A 160 -28.08 20.25 33.77
C PHE A 160 -28.27 20.79 32.36
N ARG A 161 -27.19 20.87 31.58
CA ARG A 161 -27.22 21.32 30.18
C ARG A 161 -27.02 20.14 29.26
N TYR A 162 -28.04 19.79 28.48
CA TYR A 162 -27.96 18.69 27.53
C TYR A 162 -27.66 19.19 26.13
N SER A 163 -26.77 18.49 25.44
CA SER A 163 -26.56 18.62 23.99
C SER A 163 -26.77 17.26 23.31
N PHE A 164 -27.12 17.30 22.03
CA PHE A 164 -27.42 16.10 21.24
C PHE A 164 -26.49 16.03 20.04
N SER A 165 -26.01 14.82 19.70
CA SER A 165 -25.30 14.58 18.46
C SER A 165 -26.19 14.92 17.25
N ALA A 166 -25.66 15.55 16.21
CA ALA A 166 -26.46 15.89 15.04
C ALA A 166 -26.82 14.61 14.25
N LEU A 167 -28.02 14.56 13.66
CA LEU A 167 -28.46 13.38 12.92
C LEU A 167 -27.51 12.97 11.78
N LYS A 168 -26.90 13.95 11.10
CA LYS A 168 -25.90 13.72 10.04
C LYS A 168 -24.62 13.03 10.52
N ASP A 169 -24.31 13.14 11.81
CA ASP A 169 -23.12 12.57 12.43
C ASP A 169 -23.41 11.17 13.01
N ARG A 170 -24.66 10.68 12.87
CA ARG A 170 -25.09 9.33 13.28
C ARG A 170 -25.13 8.42 12.06
N HIS A 171 -24.08 7.63 11.90
CA HIS A 171 -23.94 6.60 10.88
C HIS A 171 -24.79 5.38 11.25
N ASN A 172 -25.33 4.76 10.21
CA ASN A 172 -26.16 3.55 10.33
C ASN A 172 -25.66 2.42 9.43
N ALA A 173 -24.51 2.63 8.77
CA ALA A 173 -23.78 1.65 8.00
C ALA A 173 -22.28 1.84 8.22
N VAL A 174 -21.53 0.75 8.36
CA VAL A 174 -20.08 0.76 8.56
C VAL A 174 -19.43 -0.29 7.66
N GLU A 175 -18.43 0.12 6.89
CA GLU A 175 -17.51 -0.79 6.20
C GLU A 175 -16.28 -1.02 7.09
N VAL A 176 -16.16 -2.23 7.65
CA VAL A 176 -15.10 -2.63 8.58
C VAL A 176 -14.05 -3.44 7.84
N ASN A 177 -12.84 -2.91 7.71
CA ASN A 177 -11.73 -3.67 7.16
C ASN A 177 -11.11 -4.58 8.22
N TRP A 178 -10.84 -5.83 7.86
CA TRP A 178 -10.22 -6.83 8.72
C TRP A 178 -9.35 -7.78 7.88
N ILE A 179 -8.45 -8.53 8.50
CA ILE A 179 -7.57 -9.46 7.79
C ILE A 179 -8.22 -10.84 7.74
N ASP A 180 -8.55 -11.34 6.56
CA ASP A 180 -9.27 -12.60 6.39
C ASP A 180 -8.31 -13.79 6.20
N PRO A 181 -8.18 -14.71 7.21
CA PRO A 181 -7.32 -15.89 7.09
C PRO A 181 -7.77 -16.87 6.02
N ASP A 182 -9.07 -16.91 5.68
CA ASP A 182 -9.62 -17.80 4.67
C ASP A 182 -9.40 -17.23 3.24
N ASN A 183 -9.27 -15.91 3.11
CA ASN A 183 -8.88 -15.20 1.89
C ASN A 183 -7.36 -14.92 1.80
N GLY A 184 -6.54 -15.86 2.28
CA GLY A 184 -5.08 -15.78 2.14
C GLY A 184 -4.41 -14.67 2.96
N TRP A 185 -5.04 -14.23 4.06
CA TRP A 185 -4.59 -13.14 4.94
C TRP A 185 -4.57 -11.76 4.28
N GLU A 186 -5.40 -11.54 3.27
CA GLU A 186 -5.64 -10.23 2.69
C GLU A 186 -6.70 -9.45 3.47
N THR A 187 -6.71 -8.12 3.29
CA THR A 187 -7.75 -7.28 3.85
C THR A 187 -9.09 -7.56 3.15
N ALA A 188 -10.09 -7.93 3.93
CA ALA A 188 -11.49 -8.04 3.54
C ALA A 188 -12.31 -6.93 4.20
N THR A 189 -13.50 -6.64 3.66
CA THR A 189 -14.41 -5.62 4.19
C THR A 189 -15.72 -6.27 4.61
N GLU A 190 -16.03 -6.21 5.89
CA GLU A 190 -17.33 -6.57 6.46
C GLU A 190 -18.26 -5.35 6.43
N LEU A 191 -19.43 -5.48 5.82
CA LEU A 191 -20.45 -4.44 5.81
C LEU A 191 -21.44 -4.69 6.97
N VAL A 192 -21.55 -3.73 7.88
CA VAL A 192 -22.48 -3.78 9.02
C VAL A 192 -23.52 -2.67 8.83
N GLU A 193 -24.81 -3.01 8.90
CA GLU A 193 -25.91 -2.07 8.64
C GLU A 193 -27.03 -2.22 9.65
N ASP A 194 -27.60 -1.10 10.08
CA ASP A 194 -28.85 -1.07 10.84
C ASP A 194 -30.01 -0.75 9.90
N THR A 195 -30.69 -1.79 9.43
CA THR A 195 -31.76 -1.69 8.42
C THR A 195 -32.94 -0.83 8.88
N GLN A 196 -33.25 -0.84 10.19
CA GLN A 196 -34.32 -0.02 10.76
C GLN A 196 -33.96 1.46 10.75
N ALA A 197 -32.73 1.80 11.16
CA ALA A 197 -32.23 3.17 11.13
C ALA A 197 -32.08 3.68 9.68
N ILE A 198 -31.63 2.83 8.74
CA ILE A 198 -31.53 3.17 7.32
C ILE A 198 -32.91 3.45 6.74
N ALA A 199 -33.91 2.62 7.02
CA ALA A 199 -35.27 2.82 6.54
C ALA A 199 -35.88 4.15 7.05
N ARG A 200 -35.49 4.58 8.25
CA ARG A 200 -36.01 5.80 8.88
C ARG A 200 -35.26 7.08 8.50
N TYR A 201 -33.93 7.02 8.37
CA TYR A 201 -33.08 8.21 8.25
C TYR A 201 -32.30 8.29 6.93
N GLY A 202 -32.40 7.27 6.07
CA GLY A 202 -31.55 7.12 4.89
C GLY A 202 -30.17 6.55 5.24
N ARG A 203 -29.46 6.00 4.26
CA ARG A 203 -28.16 5.35 4.46
C ARG A 203 -27.04 6.36 4.68
N ASN A 204 -26.33 6.25 5.80
CA ASN A 204 -25.19 7.06 6.20
C ASN A 204 -24.00 6.14 6.56
N VAL A 205 -22.97 6.14 5.71
CA VAL A 205 -21.89 5.15 5.74
C VAL A 205 -20.60 5.76 6.26
N THR A 206 -19.93 5.06 7.18
CA THR A 206 -18.55 5.33 7.56
C THR A 206 -17.65 4.12 7.33
N LYS A 207 -16.34 4.30 7.39
CA LYS A 207 -15.35 3.23 7.22
C LYS A 207 -14.47 3.16 8.47
N MET A 208 -14.11 1.95 8.88
CA MET A 208 -13.17 1.74 9.98
C MET A 208 -12.25 0.55 9.72
N ASP A 209 -11.06 0.59 10.32
CA ASP A 209 -10.12 -0.53 10.30
C ASP A 209 -10.14 -1.24 11.66
N ALA A 210 -10.38 -2.55 11.66
CA ALA A 210 -10.35 -3.36 12.87
C ALA A 210 -8.91 -3.84 13.13
N PHE A 211 -8.16 -3.08 13.95
CA PHE A 211 -6.75 -3.36 14.24
C PHE A 211 -6.53 -4.76 14.82
N GLY A 212 -5.63 -5.54 14.18
CA GLY A 212 -5.28 -6.90 14.60
C GLY A 212 -6.42 -7.92 14.50
N CYS A 213 -7.55 -7.57 13.88
CA CYS A 213 -8.73 -8.41 13.76
C CYS A 213 -8.56 -9.43 12.63
N THR A 214 -8.77 -10.70 12.95
CA THR A 214 -8.77 -11.81 11.99
C THR A 214 -10.02 -12.68 12.05
N SER A 215 -11.08 -12.17 12.68
CA SER A 215 -12.38 -12.83 12.74
C SER A 215 -13.44 -11.90 12.18
N ARG A 216 -14.27 -12.45 11.30
CA ARG A 216 -15.43 -11.75 10.76
C ARG A 216 -16.42 -11.35 11.86
N GLY A 217 -16.65 -12.22 12.85
CA GLY A 217 -17.53 -11.93 13.98
C GLY A 217 -17.02 -10.75 14.80
N GLN A 218 -15.72 -10.72 15.10
CA GLN A 218 -15.08 -9.58 15.77
C GLN A 218 -15.17 -8.29 14.95
N ALA A 219 -14.96 -8.34 13.63
CA ALA A 219 -15.11 -7.19 12.74
C ALA A 219 -16.56 -6.66 12.74
N HIS A 220 -17.54 -7.56 12.64
CA HIS A 220 -18.96 -7.21 12.67
C HIS A 220 -19.35 -6.55 14.00
N ARG A 221 -18.92 -7.12 15.15
CA ARG A 221 -19.12 -6.52 16.47
C ARG A 221 -18.46 -5.15 16.62
N ALA A 222 -17.32 -4.92 15.97
CA ALA A 222 -16.65 -3.61 15.98
C ALA A 222 -17.49 -2.55 15.24
N GLY A 223 -18.00 -2.87 14.04
CA GLY A 223 -18.89 -1.97 13.29
C GLY A 223 -20.23 -1.73 14.01
N LEU A 224 -20.81 -2.79 14.57
CA LEU A 224 -22.08 -2.69 15.30
C LEU A 224 -21.93 -1.85 16.58
N TRP A 225 -20.78 -1.92 17.26
CA TRP A 225 -20.49 -1.07 18.41
C TRP A 225 -20.52 0.42 18.06
N LEU A 226 -19.91 0.79 16.92
CA LEU A 226 -19.92 2.17 16.44
C LEU A 226 -21.36 2.63 16.17
N ILE A 227 -22.11 1.87 15.37
CA ILE A 227 -23.51 2.19 15.02
C ILE A 227 -24.37 2.33 16.28
N LYS A 228 -24.30 1.35 17.19
CA LYS A 228 -25.13 1.37 18.40
C LYS A 228 -24.73 2.47 19.37
N THR A 229 -23.45 2.84 19.45
CA THR A 229 -23.02 4.01 20.21
C THR A 229 -23.67 5.28 19.64
N GLU A 230 -23.55 5.52 18.33
CA GLU A 230 -24.09 6.72 17.70
C GLU A 230 -25.64 6.80 17.71
N LEU A 231 -26.33 5.66 17.69
CA LEU A 231 -27.79 5.58 17.71
C LEU A 231 -28.40 5.59 19.13
N LEU A 232 -27.72 5.04 20.13
CA LEU A 232 -28.25 4.89 21.50
C LEU A 232 -27.72 5.96 22.47
N GLU A 233 -26.48 6.40 22.31
CA GLU A 233 -25.77 7.29 23.24
C GLU A 233 -25.65 8.70 22.65
N THR A 234 -26.80 9.33 22.43
CA THR A 234 -26.91 10.57 21.62
C THR A 234 -26.74 11.87 22.41
N GLN A 235 -26.70 11.79 23.74
CA GLN A 235 -26.76 12.94 24.63
C GLN A 235 -25.44 13.16 25.37
N THR A 236 -25.03 14.40 25.48
CA THR A 236 -23.98 14.86 26.41
C THR A 236 -24.64 15.77 27.44
N VAL A 237 -24.19 15.69 28.69
CA VAL A 237 -24.65 16.53 29.79
C VAL A 237 -23.48 17.25 30.44
N ASP A 238 -23.64 18.55 30.65
CA ASP A 238 -22.70 19.43 31.32
C ASP A 238 -23.34 20.03 32.58
N PHE A 239 -22.66 19.93 33.71
CA PHE A 239 -23.10 20.49 34.98
C PHE A 239 -21.91 20.75 35.90
N SER A 240 -22.12 21.53 36.97
CA SER A 240 -21.08 21.80 37.98
C SER A 240 -21.49 21.26 39.35
N VAL A 241 -20.52 20.79 40.12
CA VAL A 241 -20.71 20.21 41.45
C VAL A 241 -19.72 20.81 42.44
N GLY A 242 -19.97 20.64 43.74
CA GLY A 242 -19.02 21.00 44.78
C GLY A 242 -17.87 20.01 44.88
N ALA A 243 -17.36 19.79 46.09
CA ALA A 243 -16.27 18.84 46.36
C ALA A 243 -16.60 17.39 45.97
N GLU A 244 -17.88 17.06 45.69
CA GLU A 244 -18.28 15.78 45.12
C GLU A 244 -17.61 15.47 43.78
N GLY A 245 -17.13 16.48 43.04
CA GLY A 245 -16.38 16.29 41.80
C GLY A 245 -15.08 15.51 41.96
N LEU A 246 -14.43 15.64 43.12
CA LEU A 246 -13.19 14.91 43.45
C LEU A 246 -13.37 13.39 43.59
N ARG A 247 -14.62 12.91 43.62
CA ARG A 247 -14.93 11.48 43.71
C ARG A 247 -14.78 10.76 42.37
N HIS A 248 -14.78 11.51 41.27
CA HIS A 248 -14.88 10.93 39.93
C HIS A 248 -13.55 10.94 39.18
N VAL A 249 -13.37 9.92 38.38
CA VAL A 249 -12.36 9.86 37.32
C VAL A 249 -13.05 9.71 35.95
N PRO A 250 -12.40 10.12 34.85
CA PRO A 250 -12.93 9.84 33.52
C PRO A 250 -13.24 8.34 33.38
N GLY A 251 -14.43 8.01 32.89
CA GLY A 251 -14.93 6.64 32.79
C GLY A 251 -16.02 6.24 33.75
N ASP A 252 -16.16 6.95 34.87
CA ASP A 252 -17.16 6.64 35.88
C ASP A 252 -18.58 6.78 35.32
N VAL A 253 -19.46 5.85 35.70
CA VAL A 253 -20.89 5.90 35.34
C VAL A 253 -21.64 6.59 36.46
N ILE A 254 -22.31 7.69 36.15
CA ILE A 254 -23.15 8.45 37.07
C ILE A 254 -24.60 8.36 36.66
N GLU A 255 -25.51 8.45 37.63
CA GLU A 255 -26.95 8.56 37.38
C GLU A 255 -27.39 10.01 37.56
N ILE A 256 -28.22 10.51 36.64
CA ILE A 256 -28.83 11.83 36.73
C ILE A 256 -30.34 11.69 36.95
N CYS A 257 -30.78 12.15 38.13
CA CYS A 257 -32.17 12.29 38.52
C CYS A 257 -32.59 13.76 38.33
N ASP A 258 -32.96 14.09 37.11
CA ASP A 258 -33.34 15.43 36.69
C ASP A 258 -34.88 15.54 36.62
N ASP A 259 -35.44 16.22 37.62
CA ASP A 259 -36.88 16.43 37.76
C ASP A 259 -37.47 17.23 36.59
N ASP A 260 -36.72 18.21 36.06
CA ASP A 260 -37.18 19.07 34.95
C ASP A 260 -37.27 18.26 33.64
N TYR A 261 -36.38 17.29 33.46
CA TYR A 261 -36.43 16.37 32.33
C TYR A 261 -37.47 15.26 32.52
N ALA A 262 -37.59 14.72 33.72
CA ALA A 262 -38.51 13.62 34.02
C ALA A 262 -39.99 14.07 34.11
N GLY A 263 -40.24 15.34 34.42
CA GLY A 263 -41.58 15.89 34.64
C GLY A 263 -42.23 15.41 35.96
N ILE A 264 -41.48 14.70 36.79
CA ILE A 264 -41.88 14.17 38.11
C ILE A 264 -40.67 14.25 39.03
N SER A 265 -40.91 14.24 40.35
CA SER A 265 -39.79 14.26 41.30
C SER A 265 -39.08 12.91 41.37
N THR A 266 -37.79 12.92 41.03
CA THR A 266 -36.93 11.74 40.90
C THR A 266 -35.68 11.82 41.76
N GLY A 267 -35.36 12.96 42.37
CA GLY A 267 -34.24 13.07 43.30
C GLY A 267 -34.40 14.18 44.31
N GLY A 268 -33.67 14.11 45.42
CA GLY A 268 -33.68 15.12 46.48
C GLY A 268 -32.73 14.79 47.63
N ARG A 269 -33.06 15.27 48.84
CA ARG A 269 -32.35 14.98 50.09
C ARG A 269 -33.22 14.28 51.13
N VAL A 270 -32.58 13.43 51.94
CA VAL A 270 -33.22 12.78 53.08
C VAL A 270 -33.24 13.77 54.24
N LEU A 271 -34.41 14.07 54.81
CA LEU A 271 -34.53 14.97 55.97
C LEU A 271 -34.42 14.25 57.31
N ALA A 272 -34.89 13.00 57.39
CA ALA A 272 -34.82 12.20 58.62
C ALA A 272 -34.77 10.71 58.29
N VAL A 273 -34.07 9.94 59.13
CA VAL A 273 -33.93 8.49 59.01
C VAL A 273 -34.43 7.81 60.28
N ASN A 274 -35.40 6.91 60.17
CA ASN A 274 -35.83 6.05 61.25
C ASN A 274 -35.52 4.59 60.90
N SER A 275 -34.41 4.08 61.42
CA SER A 275 -33.95 2.72 61.16
C SER A 275 -34.83 1.65 61.83
N GLN A 276 -35.50 1.96 62.94
CA GLN A 276 -36.39 1.00 63.61
C GLN A 276 -37.67 0.72 62.79
N THR A 277 -38.29 1.76 62.23
CA THR A 277 -39.50 1.63 61.41
C THR A 277 -39.22 1.46 59.92
N ARG A 278 -37.94 1.56 59.52
CA ARG A 278 -37.45 1.57 58.12
C ARG A 278 -38.10 2.68 57.30
N THR A 279 -38.21 3.87 57.88
CA THR A 279 -38.89 5.02 57.27
C THR A 279 -37.90 6.14 57.03
N LEU A 280 -37.92 6.70 55.83
CA LEU A 280 -37.18 7.89 55.42
C LEU A 280 -38.18 9.03 55.26
N THR A 281 -37.86 10.21 55.77
CA THR A 281 -38.60 11.44 55.45
C THR A 281 -37.83 12.17 54.35
N LEU A 282 -38.44 12.39 53.19
CA LEU A 282 -37.83 13.09 52.07
C LEU A 282 -38.12 14.60 52.12
N ASP A 283 -37.32 15.38 51.39
CA ASP A 283 -37.44 16.84 51.28
C ASP A 283 -38.59 17.31 50.39
N ARG A 284 -39.24 16.39 49.68
CA ARG A 284 -40.32 16.65 48.70
C ARG A 284 -41.21 15.44 48.53
N GLU A 285 -42.40 15.67 48.02
CA GLU A 285 -43.39 14.62 47.77
C GLU A 285 -42.99 13.73 46.59
N ILE A 286 -43.25 12.43 46.73
CA ILE A 286 -43.06 11.43 45.68
C ILE A 286 -44.34 10.61 45.51
N THR A 287 -44.57 10.16 44.27
CA THR A 287 -45.75 9.33 43.93
C THR A 287 -45.29 7.98 43.41
N LEU A 288 -45.86 6.90 43.94
CA LEU A 288 -45.59 5.55 43.45
C LEU A 288 -46.45 5.22 42.22
N PRO A 289 -45.91 4.49 41.24
CA PRO A 289 -46.68 4.01 40.10
C PRO A 289 -47.68 2.92 40.52
N SER A 290 -48.73 2.74 39.73
CA SER A 290 -49.79 1.75 39.99
C SER A 290 -49.34 0.29 39.84
N SER A 291 -48.18 0.03 39.21
CA SER A 291 -47.59 -1.30 39.05
C SER A 291 -46.07 -1.22 38.90
N GLY A 292 -45.40 -2.34 39.21
CA GLY A 292 -43.94 -2.49 39.15
C GLY A 292 -43.23 -2.12 40.45
N THR A 293 -41.95 -2.50 40.55
CA THR A 293 -41.13 -2.25 41.75
C THR A 293 -40.41 -0.91 41.66
N THR A 294 -40.65 -0.02 42.63
CA THR A 294 -39.89 1.23 42.78
C THR A 294 -38.70 1.00 43.70
N LEU A 295 -37.53 1.46 43.29
CA LEU A 295 -36.33 1.48 44.15
C LEU A 295 -35.97 2.93 44.49
N ILE A 296 -35.43 3.13 45.68
CA ILE A 296 -34.77 4.38 46.08
C ILE A 296 -33.28 4.11 46.25
N SER A 297 -32.45 4.90 45.59
CA SER A 297 -31.01 4.91 45.73
C SER A 297 -30.63 5.86 46.86
N LEU A 298 -29.83 5.37 47.79
CA LEU A 298 -29.34 6.09 48.98
C LEU A 298 -27.82 5.98 49.05
N VAL A 299 -27.19 6.79 49.89
CA VAL A 299 -25.75 6.73 50.15
C VAL A 299 -25.52 6.08 51.52
N ASP A 300 -24.76 4.98 51.56
CA ASP A 300 -24.38 4.31 52.81
C ASP A 300 -23.26 5.05 53.57
N GLY A 301 -22.91 4.58 54.77
CA GLY A 301 -21.86 5.19 55.60
C GLY A 301 -20.46 5.16 54.99
N GLN A 302 -20.24 4.35 53.95
CA GLN A 302 -19.00 4.25 53.19
C GLN A 302 -19.01 5.18 51.97
N GLY A 303 -20.13 5.85 51.69
CA GLY A 303 -20.27 6.75 50.56
C GLY A 303 -20.59 6.05 49.25
N ASN A 304 -21.15 4.82 49.28
CA ASN A 304 -21.56 4.08 48.09
C ASN A 304 -23.07 4.20 47.84
N PRO A 305 -23.51 4.26 46.57
CA PRO A 305 -24.92 4.25 46.23
C PRO A 305 -25.53 2.85 46.40
N VAL A 306 -26.53 2.71 47.27
CA VAL A 306 -27.27 1.46 47.54
C VAL A 306 -28.73 1.64 47.15
N SER A 307 -29.24 0.77 46.27
CA SER A 307 -30.65 0.76 45.88
C SER A 307 -31.46 -0.19 46.78
N VAL A 308 -32.57 0.31 47.33
CA VAL A 308 -33.49 -0.47 48.18
C VAL A 308 -34.94 -0.32 47.71
N GLU A 309 -35.74 -1.37 47.84
CA GLU A 309 -37.16 -1.33 47.45
C GLU A 309 -37.99 -0.41 48.34
N VAL A 310 -38.84 0.40 47.72
CA VAL A 310 -39.86 1.21 48.38
C VAL A 310 -41.14 0.40 48.55
N GLN A 311 -41.59 0.21 49.80
CA GLN A 311 -42.76 -0.59 50.15
C GLN A 311 -44.06 0.23 50.19
N SER A 312 -43.98 1.47 50.69
CA SER A 312 -45.15 2.36 50.78
C SER A 312 -44.70 3.81 50.96
N VAL A 313 -45.54 4.75 50.53
CA VAL A 313 -45.37 6.19 50.78
C VAL A 313 -46.58 6.69 51.57
N THR A 314 -46.36 7.47 52.62
CA THR A 314 -47.39 8.10 53.45
C THR A 314 -47.18 9.61 53.44
N ASP A 315 -48.28 10.38 53.34
CA ASP A 315 -48.27 11.84 53.28
C ASP A 315 -47.37 12.41 52.15
N GLY A 316 -47.11 11.63 51.09
CA GLY A 316 -46.22 11.99 49.98
C GLY A 316 -44.71 11.99 50.31
N VAL A 317 -44.31 12.18 51.57
CA VAL A 317 -42.90 12.41 51.97
C VAL A 317 -42.30 11.32 52.86
N LYS A 318 -43.11 10.48 53.52
CA LYS A 318 -42.62 9.39 54.39
C LYS A 318 -42.55 8.09 53.61
N VAL A 319 -41.35 7.61 53.34
CA VAL A 319 -41.08 6.46 52.48
C VAL A 319 -40.63 5.29 53.33
N LYS A 320 -41.42 4.22 53.35
CA LYS A 320 -41.05 2.96 54.00
C LYS A 320 -40.27 2.08 53.03
N VAL A 321 -39.08 1.66 53.41
CA VAL A 321 -38.18 0.85 52.58
C VAL A 321 -38.01 -0.57 53.11
N SER A 322 -37.61 -1.49 52.24
CA SER A 322 -37.32 -2.90 52.59
C SER A 322 -36.26 -3.02 53.70
N ARG A 323 -35.20 -2.23 53.59
CA ARG A 323 -34.15 -2.01 54.59
C ARG A 323 -33.57 -0.60 54.48
N VAL A 324 -33.10 -0.04 55.58
CA VAL A 324 -32.30 1.19 55.58
C VAL A 324 -30.83 0.76 55.54
N PRO A 325 -30.04 1.13 54.52
CA PRO A 325 -28.61 0.86 54.49
C PRO A 325 -27.90 1.43 55.72
N ASP A 326 -26.83 0.77 56.17
CA ASP A 326 -26.08 1.24 57.34
C ASP A 326 -25.40 2.57 57.05
N GLY A 327 -25.54 3.53 57.97
CA GLY A 327 -24.85 4.82 57.89
C GLY A 327 -25.47 5.85 56.93
N VAL A 328 -26.71 5.65 56.45
CA VAL A 328 -27.44 6.71 55.72
C VAL A 328 -27.61 7.93 56.63
N ALA A 329 -27.02 9.05 56.22
CA ALA A 329 -27.05 10.30 56.97
C ALA A 329 -28.26 11.17 56.58
N GLU A 330 -28.71 12.01 57.52
CA GLU A 330 -29.58 13.15 57.20
C GLU A 330 -28.87 14.08 56.21
N TYR A 331 -29.65 14.71 55.34
CA TYR A 331 -29.24 15.51 54.19
C TYR A 331 -28.44 14.76 53.10
N SER A 332 -28.33 13.43 53.18
CA SER A 332 -27.80 12.61 52.08
C SER A 332 -28.71 12.68 50.86
N VAL A 333 -28.11 12.52 49.67
CA VAL A 333 -28.86 12.51 48.42
C VAL A 333 -29.58 11.20 48.19
N TRP A 334 -30.77 11.30 47.60
CA TRP A 334 -31.52 10.16 47.11
C TRP A 334 -31.92 10.31 45.63
N GLY A 335 -32.13 9.18 44.97
CA GLY A 335 -32.67 9.11 43.61
C GLY A 335 -33.68 7.97 43.47
N LEU A 336 -34.80 8.22 42.80
CA LEU A 336 -35.85 7.23 42.56
C LEU A 336 -35.63 6.52 41.23
N LYS A 337 -35.85 5.20 41.26
CA LYS A 337 -35.88 4.33 40.10
C LYS A 337 -37.29 3.80 39.96
N LEU A 338 -37.99 4.28 38.94
CA LEU A 338 -39.37 3.94 38.68
C LEU A 338 -39.43 2.89 37.56
N PRO A 339 -40.34 1.91 37.64
CA PRO A 339 -40.53 0.91 36.59
C PRO A 339 -40.98 1.53 35.25
N THR A 340 -41.61 2.70 35.29
CA THR A 340 -42.11 3.44 34.12
C THR A 340 -41.08 4.42 33.53
N LEU A 341 -39.95 4.65 34.21
CA LEU A 341 -38.94 5.63 33.81
C LEU A 341 -37.58 4.95 33.66
N ARG A 342 -36.97 5.09 32.48
CA ARG A 342 -35.62 4.59 32.25
C ARG A 342 -34.62 5.40 33.07
N GLN A 343 -33.72 4.72 33.78
CA GLN A 343 -32.59 5.36 34.45
C GLN A 343 -31.72 6.09 33.43
N ARG A 344 -31.35 7.33 33.75
CA ARG A 344 -30.46 8.12 32.91
C ARG A 344 -29.05 8.00 33.44
N LEU A 345 -28.31 7.07 32.83
CA LEU A 345 -26.91 6.85 33.11
C LEU A 345 -26.05 7.66 32.13
N PHE A 346 -24.98 8.23 32.63
CA PHE A 346 -23.99 8.96 31.85
C PHE A 346 -22.59 8.53 32.28
N ARG A 347 -21.68 8.39 31.33
CA ARG A 347 -20.27 8.12 31.56
C ARG A 347 -19.48 9.43 31.55
N CYS A 348 -18.78 9.74 32.63
CA CYS A 348 -17.94 10.92 32.73
C CYS A 348 -16.80 10.87 31.69
N VAL A 349 -16.66 11.94 30.90
CA VAL A 349 -15.59 12.08 29.90
C VAL A 349 -14.55 13.08 30.38
N SER A 350 -14.99 14.13 31.09
CA SER A 350 -14.13 15.17 31.63
C SER A 350 -14.58 15.59 33.02
N ILE A 351 -13.61 15.79 33.90
CA ILE A 351 -13.77 16.45 35.20
C ILE A 351 -12.74 17.56 35.25
N ARG A 352 -13.19 18.81 35.44
CA ARG A 352 -12.34 20.00 35.46
C ARG A 352 -12.61 20.83 36.70
N GLU A 353 -11.57 21.16 37.45
CA GLU A 353 -11.65 22.14 38.55
C GLU A 353 -11.85 23.55 37.99
N ASN A 354 -12.76 24.31 38.60
CA ASN A 354 -13.00 25.73 38.31
C ASN A 354 -12.30 26.61 39.36
N ASP A 355 -12.10 27.89 39.04
CA ASP A 355 -11.39 28.86 39.91
C ASP A 355 -12.11 29.15 41.24
N ASP A 356 -13.37 28.74 41.38
CA ASP A 356 -14.23 28.95 42.55
C ASP A 356 -14.31 27.73 43.49
N GLY A 357 -13.53 26.68 43.23
CA GLY A 357 -13.53 25.44 44.02
C GLY A 357 -14.68 24.48 43.67
N THR A 358 -15.45 24.77 42.61
CA THR A 358 -16.40 23.83 42.01
C THR A 358 -15.73 22.99 40.92
N TYR A 359 -16.39 21.91 40.51
CA TYR A 359 -15.91 21.00 39.48
C TYR A 359 -16.95 20.91 38.36
N ALA A 360 -16.53 21.20 37.13
CA ALA A 360 -17.33 20.97 35.93
C ALA A 360 -17.21 19.50 35.51
N ILE A 361 -18.36 18.85 35.31
CA ILE A 361 -18.48 17.48 34.82
C ILE A 361 -19.14 17.50 33.44
N THR A 362 -18.46 16.89 32.47
CA THR A 362 -19.03 16.56 31.16
C THR A 362 -19.16 15.05 31.05
N ALA A 363 -20.37 14.57 30.76
CA ALA A 363 -20.65 13.14 30.66
C ALA A 363 -21.50 12.80 29.43
N VAL A 364 -21.26 11.66 28.82
CA VAL A 364 -21.99 11.17 27.65
C VAL A 364 -22.95 10.06 28.07
N GLN A 365 -24.14 10.00 27.47
CA GLN A 365 -25.16 9.01 27.78
C GLN A 365 -24.57 7.59 27.73
N HIS A 366 -24.90 6.77 28.71
CA HIS A 366 -24.48 5.38 28.78
C HIS A 366 -25.69 4.45 28.73
N VAL A 367 -25.66 3.47 27.83
CA VAL A 367 -26.71 2.45 27.69
C VAL A 367 -26.11 1.07 27.98
N PRO A 368 -26.32 0.50 29.18
CA PRO A 368 -25.73 -0.78 29.56
C PRO A 368 -26.06 -1.96 28.63
N GLU A 369 -27.26 -1.93 28.02
CA GLU A 369 -27.72 -2.99 27.11
C GLU A 369 -26.98 -3.00 25.76
N LYS A 370 -26.22 -1.94 25.44
CA LYS A 370 -25.44 -1.80 24.19
C LYS A 370 -24.51 -2.98 23.97
N GLU A 371 -23.79 -3.43 25.00
CA GLU A 371 -22.85 -4.54 24.89
C GLU A 371 -23.56 -5.85 24.52
N ALA A 372 -24.67 -6.16 25.16
CA ALA A 372 -25.44 -7.36 24.86
C ALA A 372 -26.01 -7.33 23.43
N ILE A 373 -26.47 -6.17 22.95
CA ILE A 373 -26.92 -6.00 21.57
C ILE A 373 -25.77 -6.27 20.59
N VAL A 374 -24.57 -5.77 20.89
CA VAL A 374 -23.41 -5.94 20.02
C VAL A 374 -22.92 -7.37 20.01
N ASP A 375 -22.77 -8.00 21.17
CA ASP A 375 -22.25 -9.36 21.30
C ASP A 375 -23.16 -10.39 20.61
N ASN A 376 -24.48 -10.19 20.65
CA ASN A 376 -25.45 -11.09 20.02
C ASN A 376 -25.88 -10.64 18.61
N GLY A 377 -25.30 -9.55 18.08
CA GLY A 377 -25.74 -8.95 16.83
C GLY A 377 -25.15 -9.57 15.57
N ALA A 378 -24.07 -10.35 15.69
CA ALA A 378 -23.48 -11.06 14.57
C ALA A 378 -24.30 -12.31 14.22
N HIS A 379 -24.83 -12.36 13.00
CA HIS A 379 -25.49 -13.54 12.44
C HIS A 379 -25.20 -13.63 10.94
N PHE A 380 -24.63 -14.74 10.50
CA PHE A 380 -24.23 -14.97 9.11
C PHE A 380 -24.98 -16.18 8.56
N ASP A 381 -25.98 -15.94 7.72
CA ASP A 381 -26.65 -17.00 6.96
C ASP A 381 -25.68 -17.55 5.91
N GLY A 382 -25.46 -18.87 5.93
CA GLY A 382 -24.47 -19.56 5.09
C GLY A 382 -24.62 -19.34 3.58
N ASP A 383 -25.79 -18.90 3.12
CA ASP A 383 -26.10 -18.63 1.71
C ASP A 383 -26.33 -17.14 1.38
N GLN A 384 -26.36 -16.23 2.36
CA GLN A 384 -26.70 -14.81 2.16
C GLN A 384 -25.73 -13.84 2.84
N SER A 385 -24.45 -13.95 2.51
CA SER A 385 -23.50 -12.92 2.93
C SER A 385 -23.55 -11.75 1.94
N GLY A 386 -24.32 -10.71 2.26
CA GLY A 386 -24.36 -9.41 1.57
C GLY A 386 -23.05 -8.60 1.61
N THR A 387 -21.92 -9.27 1.78
CA THR A 387 -20.57 -8.70 1.79
C THR A 387 -19.94 -8.82 0.41
N VAL A 388 -19.08 -7.84 0.09
CA VAL A 388 -18.09 -7.91 -1.00
C VAL A 388 -16.97 -8.93 -0.65
N ASN A 389 -17.29 -10.03 0.03
CA ASN A 389 -16.36 -11.13 0.34
C ASN A 389 -16.26 -12.06 -0.89
N GLY A 390 -15.93 -11.48 -2.05
CA GLY A 390 -15.50 -12.27 -3.19
C GLY A 390 -14.07 -12.71 -2.94
N VAL A 391 -13.88 -13.89 -2.32
CA VAL A 391 -12.58 -14.56 -2.31
C VAL A 391 -12.14 -14.67 -3.77
N THR A 392 -11.19 -13.83 -4.17
CA THR A 392 -10.83 -13.70 -5.57
C THR A 392 -10.08 -14.96 -5.97
N PRO A 393 -10.56 -15.73 -6.97
CA PRO A 393 -9.87 -16.95 -7.38
C PRO A 393 -8.42 -16.63 -7.76
N PRO A 394 -7.42 -17.35 -7.20
CA PRO A 394 -6.02 -17.08 -7.48
C PRO A 394 -5.67 -17.37 -8.95
N ALA A 395 -4.73 -16.60 -9.50
CA ALA A 395 -4.22 -16.86 -10.85
C ALA A 395 -3.48 -18.21 -10.89
N VAL A 396 -3.69 -18.98 -11.96
CA VAL A 396 -2.94 -20.20 -12.24
C VAL A 396 -1.64 -19.81 -12.97
N GLN A 397 -0.49 -20.22 -12.45
CA GLN A 397 0.84 -19.91 -12.98
C GLN A 397 1.62 -21.20 -13.27
N HIS A 398 2.63 -21.09 -14.14
CA HIS A 398 3.55 -22.19 -14.49
C HIS A 398 2.85 -23.51 -14.89
N LEU A 399 1.71 -23.41 -15.60
CA LEU A 399 1.01 -24.59 -16.08
C LEU A 399 1.88 -25.36 -17.07
N THR A 400 2.19 -26.61 -16.73
CA THR A 400 2.97 -27.56 -17.54
C THR A 400 2.17 -28.83 -17.76
N ALA A 401 2.45 -29.51 -18.88
CA ALA A 401 1.88 -30.80 -19.24
C ALA A 401 2.98 -31.74 -19.73
N GLU A 402 3.21 -32.83 -19.00
CA GLU A 402 4.23 -33.83 -19.33
C GLU A 402 3.57 -35.11 -19.85
N VAL A 403 3.94 -35.51 -21.07
CA VAL A 403 3.43 -36.73 -21.72
C VAL A 403 4.29 -37.92 -21.30
N THR A 404 3.65 -38.99 -20.86
CA THR A 404 4.26 -40.28 -20.53
C THR A 404 3.50 -41.41 -21.22
N ALA A 405 4.19 -42.48 -21.58
CA ALA A 405 3.57 -43.70 -22.07
C ALA A 405 3.76 -44.79 -21.01
N ASP A 406 2.67 -45.41 -20.58
CA ASP A 406 2.69 -46.55 -19.66
C ASP A 406 1.81 -47.65 -20.24
N SER A 407 2.36 -48.86 -20.37
CA SER A 407 1.59 -50.06 -20.76
C SER A 407 0.81 -49.96 -22.08
N GLY A 408 1.24 -49.08 -23.01
CA GLY A 408 0.55 -48.85 -24.29
C GLY A 408 -0.54 -47.77 -24.26
N GLU A 409 -0.75 -47.11 -23.12
CA GLU A 409 -1.63 -45.95 -22.97
C GLU A 409 -0.82 -44.65 -22.78
N TYR A 410 -1.29 -43.56 -23.37
CA TYR A 410 -0.68 -42.24 -23.16
C TYR A 410 -1.34 -41.54 -21.98
N GLN A 411 -0.51 -41.04 -21.08
CA GLN A 411 -0.92 -40.28 -19.90
C GLN A 411 -0.27 -38.90 -19.92
N VAL A 412 -0.97 -37.90 -19.39
CA VAL A 412 -0.45 -36.53 -19.25
C VAL A 412 -0.56 -36.12 -17.80
N LEU A 413 0.57 -35.75 -17.22
CA LEU A 413 0.62 -35.15 -15.90
C LEU A 413 0.65 -33.62 -16.03
N ALA A 414 -0.42 -32.98 -15.59
CA ALA A 414 -0.51 -31.53 -15.48
C ALA A 414 -0.02 -31.07 -14.11
N ARG A 415 0.82 -30.02 -14.09
CA ARG A 415 1.27 -29.34 -12.86
C ARG A 415 1.17 -27.84 -13.03
N TRP A 416 0.76 -27.14 -11.97
CA TRP A 416 0.69 -25.68 -11.93
C TRP A 416 0.95 -25.18 -10.51
N ASP A 417 1.11 -23.86 -10.37
CA ASP A 417 1.23 -23.18 -9.08
C ASP A 417 0.20 -22.05 -8.97
N THR A 418 -0.05 -21.60 -7.74
CA THR A 418 -0.80 -20.37 -7.47
C THR A 418 0.05 -19.43 -6.62
N PRO A 419 -0.03 -18.10 -6.83
CA PRO A 419 0.75 -17.13 -6.06
C PRO A 419 0.32 -17.09 -4.58
N LYS A 420 -0.89 -17.56 -4.26
CA LYS A 420 -1.44 -17.64 -2.92
C LYS A 420 -2.27 -18.90 -2.70
N VAL A 421 -2.34 -19.36 -1.46
CA VAL A 421 -3.21 -20.44 -1.01
C VAL A 421 -4.48 -19.82 -0.45
N VAL A 422 -5.61 -20.21 -1.03
CA VAL A 422 -6.92 -19.66 -0.72
C VAL A 422 -7.85 -20.83 -0.38
N LYS A 423 -8.53 -20.75 0.76
CA LYS A 423 -9.37 -21.84 1.25
C LYS A 423 -10.68 -21.89 0.45
N GLY A 424 -11.18 -23.09 0.17
CA GLY A 424 -12.42 -23.27 -0.61
C GLY A 424 -12.26 -23.03 -2.12
N VAL A 425 -11.03 -22.89 -2.62
CA VAL A 425 -10.73 -22.85 -4.06
C VAL A 425 -10.49 -24.26 -4.59
N SER A 426 -11.01 -24.50 -5.79
CA SER A 426 -10.79 -25.71 -6.59
C SER A 426 -10.38 -25.32 -8.00
N PHE A 427 -9.71 -26.20 -8.72
CA PHE A 427 -9.26 -25.98 -10.09
C PHE A 427 -10.16 -26.78 -11.04
N LEU A 428 -10.72 -26.09 -12.03
CA LEU A 428 -11.43 -26.70 -13.15
C LEU A 428 -10.45 -26.85 -14.31
N LEU A 429 -10.24 -28.09 -14.73
CA LEU A 429 -9.41 -28.45 -15.87
C LEU A 429 -10.31 -28.80 -17.05
N ARG A 430 -9.94 -28.33 -18.23
CA ARG A 430 -10.58 -28.65 -19.50
C ARG A 430 -9.51 -29.07 -20.50
N LEU A 431 -9.55 -30.32 -20.91
CA LEU A 431 -8.66 -30.88 -21.93
C LEU A 431 -9.43 -30.99 -23.25
N THR A 432 -8.96 -30.29 -24.28
CA THR A 432 -9.51 -30.38 -25.65
C THR A 432 -8.48 -30.98 -26.60
N VAL A 433 -8.98 -31.63 -27.66
CA VAL A 433 -8.19 -32.14 -28.78
C VAL A 433 -8.60 -31.41 -30.05
N THR A 434 -7.63 -30.95 -30.83
CA THR A 434 -7.86 -30.32 -32.13
C THR A 434 -7.82 -31.39 -33.21
N ALA A 435 -8.92 -31.54 -33.95
CA ALA A 435 -9.02 -32.40 -35.11
C ALA A 435 -8.31 -31.78 -36.33
N ASP A 436 -8.03 -32.59 -37.36
CA ASP A 436 -7.28 -32.17 -38.55
C ASP A 436 -7.98 -31.08 -39.38
N ASP A 437 -9.30 -30.92 -39.22
CA ASP A 437 -10.11 -29.85 -39.82
C ASP A 437 -10.07 -28.53 -39.03
N GLY A 438 -9.30 -28.48 -37.94
CA GLY A 438 -9.17 -27.33 -37.05
C GLY A 438 -10.25 -27.23 -35.96
N SER A 439 -11.20 -28.17 -35.91
CA SER A 439 -12.24 -28.19 -34.87
C SER A 439 -11.71 -28.69 -33.51
N GLU A 440 -12.06 -28.00 -32.42
CA GLU A 440 -11.68 -28.40 -31.06
C GLU A 440 -12.80 -29.22 -30.39
N TRP A 441 -12.48 -30.45 -30.00
CA TRP A 441 -13.38 -31.35 -29.27
C TRP A 441 -13.00 -31.45 -27.81
N LEU A 442 -13.98 -31.50 -26.92
CA LEU A 442 -13.75 -31.72 -25.49
C LEU A 442 -13.43 -33.19 -25.24
N VAL A 443 -12.26 -33.46 -24.65
CA VAL A 443 -11.81 -34.82 -24.30
C VAL A 443 -12.23 -35.14 -22.87
N SER A 444 -11.93 -34.23 -21.94
CA SER A 444 -12.19 -34.44 -20.53
C SER A 444 -12.30 -33.12 -19.78
N THR A 445 -13.11 -33.11 -18.72
CA THR A 445 -13.10 -32.09 -17.68
C THR A 445 -12.81 -32.74 -16.34
N ALA A 446 -12.09 -32.02 -15.48
CA ALA A 446 -11.80 -32.46 -14.14
C ALA A 446 -11.92 -31.30 -13.15
N ARG A 447 -12.23 -31.62 -11.90
CA ARG A 447 -12.20 -30.67 -10.79
C ARG A 447 -11.34 -31.26 -9.68
N THR A 448 -10.36 -30.51 -9.20
CA THR A 448 -9.45 -30.95 -8.11
C THR A 448 -9.13 -29.80 -7.18
N THR A 449 -8.80 -30.10 -5.92
CA THR A 449 -8.26 -29.13 -4.96
C THR A 449 -6.73 -29.14 -4.91
N GLU A 450 -6.09 -30.10 -5.58
CA GLU A 450 -4.64 -30.20 -5.70
C GLU A 450 -4.12 -29.35 -6.86
N THR A 451 -2.83 -29.05 -6.87
CA THR A 451 -2.15 -28.31 -7.95
C THR A 451 -1.54 -29.24 -9.02
N THR A 452 -1.93 -30.51 -9.01
CA THR A 452 -1.56 -31.50 -10.01
C THR A 452 -2.76 -32.34 -10.41
N TYR A 453 -2.78 -32.82 -11.66
CA TYR A 453 -3.81 -33.73 -12.13
C TYR A 453 -3.28 -34.62 -13.25
N ARG A 454 -3.68 -35.90 -13.25
CA ARG A 454 -3.26 -36.87 -14.27
C ARG A 454 -4.43 -37.24 -15.17
N PHE A 455 -4.25 -37.03 -16.47
CA PHE A 455 -5.12 -37.56 -17.51
C PHE A 455 -4.56 -38.89 -18.02
N THR A 456 -5.41 -39.90 -18.21
CA THR A 456 -5.05 -41.23 -18.69
C THR A 456 -5.83 -41.57 -19.95
N GLN A 457 -5.47 -42.65 -20.65
CA GLN A 457 -6.20 -43.16 -21.82
C GLN A 457 -6.33 -42.13 -22.97
N LEU A 458 -5.31 -41.32 -23.19
CA LEU A 458 -5.32 -40.33 -24.26
C LEU A 458 -4.92 -40.97 -25.60
N ALA A 459 -5.61 -40.59 -26.67
CA ALA A 459 -5.28 -41.00 -28.02
C ALA A 459 -4.17 -40.12 -28.63
N LEU A 460 -3.67 -40.47 -29.81
CA LEU A 460 -2.79 -39.59 -30.58
C LEU A 460 -3.55 -38.34 -31.02
N GLY A 461 -2.94 -37.16 -30.90
CA GLY A 461 -3.60 -35.88 -31.24
C GLY A 461 -2.87 -34.64 -30.74
N ASN A 462 -3.38 -33.47 -31.16
CA ASN A 462 -2.94 -32.17 -30.66
C ASN A 462 -3.88 -31.74 -29.55
N TYR A 463 -3.36 -31.51 -28.35
CA TYR A 463 -4.16 -31.21 -27.18
C TYR A 463 -3.92 -29.79 -26.68
N ARG A 464 -4.96 -29.21 -26.08
CA ARG A 464 -4.89 -27.98 -25.31
C ARG A 464 -5.50 -28.23 -23.94
N LEU A 465 -4.72 -27.99 -22.90
CA LEU A 465 -5.17 -28.02 -21.52
C LEU A 465 -5.39 -26.61 -21.03
N THR A 466 -6.58 -26.32 -20.52
CA THR A 466 -6.92 -25.09 -19.83
C THR A 466 -7.24 -25.37 -18.37
N VAL A 467 -6.66 -24.60 -17.45
CA VAL A 467 -6.89 -24.69 -16.01
C VAL A 467 -7.34 -23.33 -15.48
N ARG A 468 -8.40 -23.30 -14.67
CA ARG A 468 -8.90 -22.09 -14.00
C ARG A 468 -9.20 -22.36 -12.53
N ALA A 469 -8.89 -21.40 -11.67
CA ALA A 469 -9.31 -21.45 -10.27
C ALA A 469 -10.79 -21.08 -10.14
N VAL A 470 -11.49 -21.73 -9.21
CA VAL A 470 -12.92 -21.54 -8.93
C VAL A 470 -13.11 -21.50 -7.43
N ASN A 471 -13.69 -20.41 -6.92
CA ASN A 471 -13.99 -20.27 -5.49
C ASN A 471 -15.28 -21.02 -5.08
N ALA A 472 -15.61 -21.00 -3.79
CA ALA A 472 -16.79 -21.67 -3.24
C ALA A 472 -18.12 -21.13 -3.81
N TRP A 473 -18.16 -19.86 -4.24
CA TRP A 473 -19.32 -19.22 -4.87
C TRP A 473 -19.42 -19.46 -6.38
N GLY A 474 -18.52 -20.27 -6.96
CA GLY A 474 -18.52 -20.60 -8.39
C GLY A 474 -17.94 -19.51 -9.30
N GLN A 475 -17.40 -18.42 -8.72
CA GLN A 475 -16.65 -17.41 -9.48
C GLN A 475 -15.36 -18.04 -10.02
N GLN A 476 -15.10 -17.81 -11.30
CA GLN A 476 -13.95 -18.38 -12.00
C GLN A 476 -12.90 -17.31 -12.24
N GLY A 477 -11.63 -17.64 -11.98
CA GLY A 477 -10.48 -16.80 -12.31
C GLY A 477 -10.07 -16.95 -13.77
N ASP A 478 -9.05 -16.18 -14.15
CA ASP A 478 -8.50 -16.21 -15.50
C ASP A 478 -7.92 -17.59 -15.85
N PRO A 479 -8.17 -18.09 -17.07
CA PRO A 479 -7.67 -19.40 -17.49
C PRO A 479 -6.18 -19.34 -17.87
N ALA A 480 -5.38 -20.27 -17.34
CA ALA A 480 -4.07 -20.60 -17.88
C ALA A 480 -4.21 -21.74 -18.89
N SER A 481 -3.49 -21.68 -20.01
CA SER A 481 -3.54 -22.73 -21.04
C SER A 481 -2.16 -23.15 -21.51
N VAL A 482 -2.00 -24.44 -21.79
CA VAL A 482 -0.81 -25.04 -22.41
C VAL A 482 -1.24 -25.99 -23.52
N SER A 483 -0.49 -26.03 -24.62
CA SER A 483 -0.71 -26.97 -25.72
C SER A 483 0.42 -27.98 -25.80
N PHE A 484 0.08 -29.24 -26.06
CA PHE A 484 1.03 -30.34 -26.20
C PHE A 484 0.52 -31.34 -27.25
N ARG A 485 1.42 -32.17 -27.77
CA ARG A 485 1.11 -33.13 -28.83
C ARG A 485 1.47 -34.54 -28.41
N ILE A 486 0.58 -35.48 -28.70
CA ILE A 486 0.83 -36.92 -28.55
C ILE A 486 0.87 -37.51 -29.95
N ALA A 487 2.05 -37.59 -30.54
CA ALA A 487 2.26 -38.18 -31.87
C ALA A 487 3.70 -38.70 -32.01
N ALA A 488 3.89 -39.68 -32.90
CA ALA A 488 5.21 -40.06 -33.34
C ALA A 488 5.90 -38.84 -34.00
N PRO A 489 7.22 -38.69 -33.83
CA PRO A 489 7.92 -37.51 -34.30
C PRO A 489 8.05 -37.54 -35.82
N ALA A 490 8.14 -36.35 -36.43
CA ALA A 490 8.46 -36.25 -37.85
C ALA A 490 9.90 -36.68 -38.11
N ALA A 491 10.18 -37.24 -39.30
CA ALA A 491 11.53 -37.56 -39.71
C ALA A 491 12.40 -36.29 -39.79
N PRO A 492 13.73 -36.39 -39.62
CA PRO A 492 14.63 -35.26 -39.82
C PRO A 492 14.37 -34.60 -41.19
N SER A 493 14.16 -33.29 -41.22
CA SER A 493 13.88 -32.59 -42.49
C SER A 493 15.15 -32.40 -43.31
N ARG A 494 16.30 -32.31 -42.65
CA ARG A 494 17.63 -32.34 -43.27
C ARG A 494 18.63 -32.93 -42.29
N ILE A 495 19.70 -33.50 -42.85
CA ILE A 495 20.88 -33.92 -42.10
C ILE A 495 22.04 -33.09 -42.62
N GLU A 496 22.67 -32.34 -41.73
CA GLU A 496 23.89 -31.61 -42.04
C GLU A 496 25.09 -32.52 -41.77
N LEU A 497 25.93 -32.69 -42.78
CA LEU A 497 27.16 -33.47 -42.69
C LEU A 497 28.36 -32.53 -42.76
N THR A 498 29.15 -32.50 -41.69
CA THR A 498 30.38 -31.69 -41.62
C THR A 498 31.60 -32.60 -41.83
N PRO A 499 32.34 -32.45 -42.93
CA PRO A 499 33.56 -33.23 -43.18
C PRO A 499 34.70 -32.84 -42.22
N GLY A 500 35.42 -33.83 -41.69
CA GLY A 500 36.69 -33.65 -41.01
C GLY A 500 37.75 -34.62 -41.54
N TYR A 501 39.01 -34.49 -41.08
CA TYR A 501 40.06 -35.43 -41.43
C TYR A 501 39.78 -36.79 -40.75
N PHE A 502 39.62 -37.86 -41.54
CA PHE A 502 39.25 -39.22 -41.08
C PHE A 502 37.94 -39.31 -40.26
N GLN A 503 37.06 -38.30 -40.36
CA GLN A 503 35.80 -38.28 -39.62
C GLN A 503 34.70 -37.51 -40.36
N ILE A 504 33.44 -37.81 -40.03
CA ILE A 504 32.26 -37.09 -40.51
C ILE A 504 31.31 -36.87 -39.32
N THR A 505 30.86 -35.63 -39.13
CA THR A 505 29.86 -35.28 -38.12
C THR A 505 28.48 -35.18 -38.77
N ALA A 506 27.50 -35.88 -38.23
CA ALA A 506 26.11 -35.82 -38.68
C ALA A 506 25.21 -35.14 -37.66
N THR A 507 24.54 -34.06 -38.10
CA THR A 507 23.65 -33.25 -37.29
C THR A 507 22.26 -33.18 -37.95
N PRO A 508 21.28 -33.96 -37.48
CA PRO A 508 19.90 -33.91 -37.96
C PRO A 508 19.18 -32.65 -37.48
N HIS A 509 18.29 -32.13 -38.32
CA HIS A 509 17.45 -30.97 -37.99
C HIS A 509 15.98 -31.31 -38.30
N LEU A 510 15.05 -30.82 -37.46
CA LEU A 510 13.61 -30.91 -37.72
C LEU A 510 13.09 -29.69 -38.49
N ALA A 511 12.02 -29.87 -39.25
CA ALA A 511 11.32 -28.75 -39.90
C ALA A 511 10.59 -27.85 -38.88
N VAL A 512 10.08 -28.44 -37.81
CA VAL A 512 9.45 -27.77 -36.67
C VAL A 512 10.16 -28.25 -35.41
N TYR A 513 10.62 -27.32 -34.58
CA TYR A 513 11.29 -27.66 -33.33
C TYR A 513 10.34 -28.43 -32.40
N ASP A 514 10.77 -29.62 -31.98
CA ASP A 514 10.07 -30.44 -31.01
C ASP A 514 11.06 -30.83 -29.89
N PRO A 515 10.88 -30.29 -28.66
CA PRO A 515 11.81 -30.53 -27.56
C PRO A 515 11.74 -31.96 -27.00
N THR A 516 10.76 -32.77 -27.40
CA THR A 516 10.60 -34.16 -26.95
C THR A 516 11.37 -35.16 -27.82
N VAL A 517 11.99 -34.69 -28.91
CA VAL A 517 12.64 -35.53 -29.92
C VAL A 517 14.13 -35.72 -29.65
N GLN A 518 14.56 -36.98 -29.72
CA GLN A 518 15.95 -37.41 -29.82
C GLN A 518 16.17 -38.05 -31.19
N PHE A 519 17.42 -38.29 -31.59
CA PHE A 519 17.72 -38.97 -32.85
C PHE A 519 18.52 -40.24 -32.63
N GLU A 520 18.14 -41.31 -33.30
CA GLU A 520 18.92 -42.54 -33.37
C GLU A 520 19.80 -42.52 -34.64
N PHE A 521 21.07 -42.91 -34.52
CA PHE A 521 22.07 -42.85 -35.60
C PHE A 521 22.58 -44.23 -36.02
N TRP A 522 22.68 -44.45 -37.33
CA TRP A 522 23.28 -45.65 -37.94
C TRP A 522 24.26 -45.25 -39.04
N PHE A 523 25.29 -46.07 -39.20
CA PHE A 523 26.40 -45.84 -40.11
C PHE A 523 26.71 -47.07 -40.97
N SER A 524 26.95 -46.87 -42.26
CA SER A 524 27.35 -47.91 -43.20
C SER A 524 28.41 -47.41 -44.20
N GLU A 525 29.38 -48.27 -44.51
CA GLU A 525 30.40 -48.03 -45.54
C GLU A 525 29.87 -48.32 -46.97
N LYS A 526 28.71 -48.97 -47.08
CA LYS A 526 28.05 -49.25 -48.36
C LYS A 526 26.59 -48.81 -48.30
N ARG A 527 26.09 -48.30 -49.43
CA ARG A 527 24.68 -47.90 -49.52
C ARG A 527 23.77 -49.10 -49.28
N ILE A 528 22.78 -48.92 -48.42
CA ILE A 528 21.71 -49.89 -48.19
C ILE A 528 20.55 -49.53 -49.13
N THR A 529 20.18 -50.46 -50.02
CA THR A 529 19.16 -50.21 -51.05
C THR A 529 17.73 -50.32 -50.52
N ASP A 530 17.49 -51.16 -49.49
CA ASP A 530 16.20 -51.23 -48.77
C ASP A 530 16.35 -50.67 -47.36
N ILE A 531 15.72 -49.52 -47.11
CA ILE A 531 15.80 -48.80 -45.84
C ILE A 531 15.31 -49.62 -44.63
N ARG A 532 14.51 -50.68 -44.85
CA ARG A 532 14.05 -51.59 -43.79
C ARG A 532 15.16 -52.48 -43.24
N GLN A 533 16.27 -52.61 -43.97
CA GLN A 533 17.43 -53.40 -43.56
C GLN A 533 18.45 -52.59 -42.75
N VAL A 534 18.24 -51.29 -42.54
CA VAL A 534 19.19 -50.42 -41.81
C VAL A 534 19.51 -50.99 -40.42
N GLU A 535 18.49 -51.44 -39.68
CA GLU A 535 18.69 -51.95 -38.31
C GLU A 535 19.49 -53.26 -38.24
N THR A 536 19.54 -54.03 -39.33
CA THR A 536 20.25 -55.32 -39.39
C THR A 536 21.58 -55.26 -40.13
N THR A 537 21.77 -54.27 -41.01
CA THR A 537 22.94 -54.18 -41.90
C THR A 537 23.83 -52.95 -41.66
N ALA A 538 23.31 -51.87 -41.06
CA ALA A 538 24.11 -50.73 -40.64
C ALA A 538 24.53 -50.85 -39.17
N ARG A 539 25.68 -50.28 -38.84
CA ARG A 539 26.15 -50.20 -37.45
C ARG A 539 25.35 -49.15 -36.69
N TYR A 540 24.66 -49.55 -35.64
CA TYR A 540 24.05 -48.60 -34.69
C TYR A 540 25.13 -47.84 -33.92
N LEU A 541 24.98 -46.52 -33.89
CA LEU A 541 25.92 -45.61 -33.25
C LEU A 541 25.44 -45.22 -31.85
N GLY A 542 24.17 -44.84 -31.72
CA GLY A 542 23.54 -44.47 -30.45
C GLY A 542 22.40 -43.48 -30.63
N THR A 543 21.89 -42.96 -29.51
CA THR A 543 20.87 -41.91 -29.46
C THR A 543 21.49 -40.61 -28.96
N ALA A 544 21.40 -39.54 -29.74
CA ALA A 544 21.99 -38.24 -29.41
C ALA A 544 21.31 -37.10 -30.20
N LEU A 545 21.80 -35.86 -30.05
CA LEU A 545 21.43 -34.74 -30.91
C LEU A 545 22.32 -34.60 -32.16
N TYR A 546 23.53 -35.17 -32.13
CA TYR A 546 24.46 -35.28 -33.24
C TYR A 546 25.37 -36.50 -33.03
N TRP A 547 26.06 -36.95 -34.06
CA TRP A 547 27.05 -38.03 -33.94
C TRP A 547 28.30 -37.76 -34.76
N ILE A 548 29.46 -38.20 -34.26
CA ILE A 548 30.74 -38.15 -34.98
C ILE A 548 31.14 -39.59 -35.32
N ALA A 549 31.19 -39.92 -36.61
CA ALA A 549 31.79 -41.17 -37.08
C ALA A 549 33.28 -40.93 -37.36
N ALA A 550 34.15 -41.54 -36.56
CA ALA A 550 35.60 -41.49 -36.72
C ALA A 550 36.17 -42.92 -36.67
N SER A 551 37.01 -43.29 -37.64
CA SER A 551 37.63 -44.62 -37.74
C SER A 551 38.82 -44.61 -38.70
N ILE A 552 39.76 -45.54 -38.52
CA ILE A 552 40.86 -45.83 -39.47
C ILE A 552 40.36 -46.25 -40.86
N ASN A 553 39.10 -46.66 -40.96
CA ASN A 553 38.46 -47.09 -42.21
C ASN A 553 37.76 -45.95 -42.97
N ILE A 554 37.65 -44.75 -42.38
CA ILE A 554 37.12 -43.57 -43.08
C ILE A 554 38.24 -42.96 -43.92
N LYS A 555 38.09 -42.97 -45.24
CA LYS A 555 39.14 -42.57 -46.19
C LYS A 555 38.72 -41.39 -47.06
N PRO A 556 39.65 -40.48 -47.43
CA PRO A 556 39.39 -39.41 -48.38
C PRO A 556 38.82 -39.95 -49.69
N GLY A 557 37.84 -39.26 -50.28
CA GLY A 557 37.24 -39.62 -51.56
C GLY A 557 36.33 -40.86 -51.57
N HIS A 558 35.95 -41.38 -50.39
CA HIS A 558 34.97 -42.46 -50.26
C HIS A 558 33.64 -41.96 -49.68
N ASP A 559 32.52 -42.43 -50.25
CA ASP A 559 31.17 -42.15 -49.77
C ASP A 559 30.82 -43.02 -48.55
N TYR A 560 30.32 -42.38 -47.49
CA TYR A 560 29.77 -43.05 -46.31
C TYR A 560 28.31 -42.64 -46.11
N TYR A 561 27.51 -43.60 -45.61
CA TYR A 561 26.06 -43.48 -45.53
C TYR A 561 25.62 -43.42 -44.07
N PHE A 562 24.90 -42.36 -43.72
CA PHE A 562 24.23 -42.19 -42.44
C PHE A 562 22.74 -42.41 -42.61
N TYR A 563 22.15 -43.18 -41.71
CA TYR A 563 20.71 -43.38 -41.62
C TYR A 563 20.26 -42.89 -40.25
N ILE A 564 19.42 -41.85 -40.22
CA ILE A 564 19.00 -41.18 -38.99
C ILE A 564 17.49 -41.13 -38.93
N ARG A 565 16.90 -41.37 -37.75
CA ARG A 565 15.47 -41.18 -37.52
C ARG A 565 15.22 -40.47 -36.19
N SER A 566 14.11 -39.77 -36.12
CA SER A 566 13.62 -39.11 -34.91
C SER A 566 12.91 -40.11 -34.01
N VAL A 567 13.08 -39.97 -32.70
CA VAL A 567 12.41 -40.80 -31.68
C VAL A 567 11.93 -39.95 -30.51
N ASN A 568 10.76 -40.27 -29.97
CA ASN A 568 10.24 -39.73 -28.71
C ASN A 568 9.53 -40.85 -27.93
N THR A 569 8.91 -40.52 -26.80
CA THR A 569 8.17 -41.48 -25.95
C THR A 569 6.98 -42.14 -26.68
N VAL A 570 6.48 -41.52 -27.76
CA VAL A 570 5.31 -42.00 -28.53
C VAL A 570 5.72 -42.96 -29.65
N GLY A 571 6.87 -42.76 -30.29
CA GLY A 571 7.31 -43.65 -31.35
C GLY A 571 8.54 -43.16 -32.11
N LYS A 572 8.74 -43.76 -33.29
CA LYS A 572 9.91 -43.56 -34.15
C LYS A 572 9.47 -43.12 -35.54
N SER A 573 10.20 -42.20 -36.15
CA SER A 573 9.96 -41.78 -37.54
C SER A 573 10.53 -42.78 -38.55
N ALA A 574 10.26 -42.55 -39.83
CA ALA A 574 11.02 -43.17 -40.91
C ALA A 574 12.50 -42.71 -40.87
N PHE A 575 13.37 -43.53 -41.45
CA PHE A 575 14.78 -43.21 -41.65
C PHE A 575 14.98 -42.21 -42.78
N VAL A 576 15.97 -41.34 -42.60
CA VAL A 576 16.47 -40.40 -43.61
C VAL A 576 17.93 -40.75 -43.89
N GLU A 577 18.25 -40.95 -45.17
CA GLU A 577 19.60 -41.22 -45.66
C GLU A 577 20.34 -39.90 -45.89
N ALA A 578 21.60 -39.85 -45.48
CA ALA A 578 22.54 -38.79 -45.86
C ALA A 578 23.87 -39.41 -46.26
N VAL A 579 24.47 -38.87 -47.33
CA VAL A 579 25.76 -39.34 -47.87
C VAL A 579 26.78 -38.24 -47.68
N GLY A 580 27.92 -38.58 -47.08
CA GLY A 580 29.02 -37.64 -46.88
C GLY A 580 30.36 -38.28 -47.13
N GLN A 581 31.32 -37.44 -47.50
CA GLN A 581 32.72 -37.79 -47.57
C GLN A 581 33.47 -37.08 -46.44
N PRO A 582 34.54 -37.67 -45.88
CA PRO A 582 35.48 -36.91 -45.06
C PRO A 582 36.17 -35.85 -45.93
N SER A 583 36.93 -34.93 -45.32
CA SER A 583 37.66 -33.90 -46.06
C SER A 583 38.51 -34.52 -47.17
N ASP A 584 38.66 -33.83 -48.30
CA ASP A 584 39.51 -34.18 -49.46
C ASP A 584 40.76 -33.28 -49.56
N ASP A 585 41.03 -32.45 -48.54
CA ASP A 585 42.16 -31.54 -48.49
C ASP A 585 43.50 -32.30 -48.37
N ALA A 586 44.11 -32.55 -49.52
CA ALA A 586 45.39 -33.25 -49.64
C ALA A 586 46.53 -32.59 -48.84
N SER A 587 46.52 -31.25 -48.71
CA SER A 587 47.54 -30.52 -47.94
C SER A 587 47.39 -30.80 -46.45
N GLY A 588 46.16 -30.75 -45.93
CA GLY A 588 45.87 -31.09 -44.54
C GLY A 588 46.18 -32.54 -44.17
N TYR A 589 45.88 -33.51 -45.04
CA TYR A 589 46.30 -34.90 -44.82
C TYR A 589 47.80 -35.07 -44.86
N LEU A 590 48.49 -34.39 -45.78
CA LEU A 590 49.94 -34.44 -45.86
C LEU A 590 50.59 -33.89 -44.60
N ASP A 591 50.07 -32.80 -44.03
CA ASP A 591 50.60 -32.23 -42.79
C ASP A 591 50.29 -33.12 -41.58
N PHE A 592 49.11 -33.76 -41.53
CA PHE A 592 48.82 -34.82 -40.54
C PHE A 592 49.83 -35.97 -40.63
N PHE A 593 50.10 -36.49 -41.84
CA PHE A 593 51.07 -37.56 -42.03
C PHE A 593 52.51 -37.12 -41.81
N LYS A 594 52.91 -35.89 -42.14
CA LYS A 594 54.24 -35.35 -41.79
C LYS A 594 54.42 -35.29 -40.28
N GLY A 595 53.39 -34.90 -39.54
CA GLY A 595 53.39 -34.91 -38.07
C GLY A 595 53.56 -36.30 -37.47
N GLU A 596 52.99 -37.34 -38.09
CA GLU A 596 53.12 -38.74 -37.65
C GLU A 596 54.42 -39.41 -38.15
N ILE A 597 54.84 -39.16 -39.39
CA ILE A 597 56.08 -39.69 -40.00
C ILE A 597 57.32 -39.03 -39.37
N GLY A 598 57.26 -37.73 -39.08
CA GLY A 598 58.35 -36.98 -38.46
C GLY A 598 58.67 -37.41 -37.01
N LYS A 599 57.79 -38.21 -36.38
CA LYS A 599 58.05 -38.84 -35.08
C LYS A 599 58.91 -40.11 -35.18
N THR A 600 59.22 -40.59 -36.39
CA THR A 600 60.05 -41.79 -36.59
C THR A 600 61.53 -41.43 -36.79
N HIS A 601 62.43 -42.15 -36.12
CA HIS A 601 63.89 -41.94 -36.23
C HIS A 601 64.40 -42.06 -37.68
N LEU A 602 63.78 -42.94 -38.48
CA LEU A 602 64.14 -43.17 -39.88
C LEU A 602 63.90 -41.93 -40.77
N ALA A 603 62.87 -41.13 -40.47
CA ALA A 603 62.59 -39.90 -41.22
C ALA A 603 63.62 -38.80 -40.93
N GLN A 604 64.12 -38.68 -39.71
CA GLN A 604 65.16 -37.70 -39.38
C GLN A 604 66.49 -38.01 -40.09
N GLU A 605 66.90 -39.27 -40.16
CA GLU A 605 68.15 -39.67 -40.86
C GLU A 605 68.09 -39.39 -42.37
N LEU A 606 66.94 -39.62 -43.01
CA LEU A 606 66.79 -39.46 -44.46
C LEU A 606 66.84 -37.99 -44.90
N TRP A 607 66.28 -37.09 -44.07
CA TRP A 607 66.34 -35.64 -44.31
C TRP A 607 67.76 -35.09 -44.15
N THR A 608 68.55 -35.67 -43.24
CA THR A 608 69.94 -35.27 -43.01
C THR A 608 70.89 -35.70 -44.14
N GLN A 609 70.54 -36.74 -44.89
CA GLN A 609 71.33 -37.24 -46.02
C GLN A 609 71.05 -36.51 -47.35
N ILE A 610 69.82 -36.02 -47.55
CA ILE A 610 69.45 -35.25 -48.75
C ILE A 610 70.13 -33.86 -48.77
N ASP A 611 70.36 -33.27 -47.59
CA ASP A 611 70.91 -31.91 -47.47
C ASP A 611 72.44 -31.82 -47.74
N ASN A 612 73.14 -32.96 -47.89
CA ASN A 612 74.61 -33.01 -48.00
C ASN A 612 75.17 -33.44 -49.37
N GLY A 613 74.34 -33.47 -50.44
CA GLY A 613 74.74 -33.92 -51.78
C GLY A 613 75.13 -32.82 -52.79
N GLN A 614 76.37 -32.33 -52.70
CA GLN A 614 77.25 -31.70 -53.74
C GLN A 614 76.64 -31.14 -55.07
N LEU A 615 76.04 -29.95 -55.06
CA LEU A 615 75.82 -29.10 -56.27
C LEU A 615 76.05 -27.59 -55.97
N ALA A 616 77.05 -27.27 -55.15
CA ALA A 616 77.27 -25.92 -54.61
C ALA A 616 77.93 -24.86 -55.53
N PRO A 617 78.81 -25.18 -56.50
CA PRO A 617 79.51 -24.11 -57.25
C PRO A 617 78.68 -23.49 -58.39
N ASP A 618 77.78 -24.24 -59.04
CA ASP A 618 76.95 -23.73 -60.15
C ASP A 618 75.74 -22.91 -59.68
N LEU A 619 75.41 -22.97 -58.38
CA LEU A 619 74.30 -22.22 -57.78
C LEU A 619 74.69 -20.80 -57.32
N ALA A 620 75.98 -20.48 -57.27
CA ALA A 620 76.47 -19.21 -56.74
C ALA A 620 76.24 -18.03 -57.70
N GLU A 621 76.37 -18.25 -59.01
CA GLU A 621 76.19 -17.22 -60.04
C GLU A 621 74.70 -16.87 -60.24
N ILE A 622 73.82 -17.87 -60.16
CA ILE A 622 72.35 -17.71 -60.17
C ILE A 622 71.84 -17.06 -58.87
N ARG A 623 72.48 -17.34 -57.72
CA ARG A 623 72.12 -16.70 -56.43
C ARG A 623 72.32 -15.19 -56.45
N THR A 624 73.35 -14.67 -57.11
CA THR A 624 73.59 -13.21 -57.18
C THR A 624 72.49 -12.49 -57.95
N SER A 625 72.07 -13.01 -59.11
CA SER A 625 70.99 -12.42 -59.92
C SER A 625 69.61 -12.56 -59.27
N ILE A 626 69.38 -13.65 -58.52
CA ILE A 626 68.16 -13.83 -57.72
C ILE A 626 68.18 -12.92 -56.48
N THR A 627 69.34 -12.67 -55.86
CA THR A 627 69.45 -11.81 -54.66
C THR A 627 69.18 -10.35 -54.97
N ASP A 628 69.60 -9.85 -56.13
CA ASP A 628 69.32 -8.46 -56.53
C ASP A 628 67.84 -8.24 -56.87
N VAL A 629 67.20 -9.20 -57.58
CA VAL A 629 65.75 -9.18 -57.84
C VAL A 629 64.93 -9.43 -56.57
N SER A 630 65.42 -10.30 -55.67
CA SER A 630 64.75 -10.63 -54.41
C SER A 630 64.85 -9.47 -53.41
N ASN A 631 65.93 -8.69 -53.37
CA ASN A 631 66.04 -7.53 -52.47
C ASN A 631 65.11 -6.37 -52.87
N GLU A 632 64.85 -6.18 -54.18
CA GLU A 632 63.91 -5.17 -54.69
C GLU A 632 62.44 -5.57 -54.44
N ILE A 633 62.12 -6.87 -54.57
CA ILE A 633 60.80 -7.44 -54.27
C ILE A 633 60.57 -7.53 -52.75
N THR A 634 61.59 -7.89 -51.95
CA THR A 634 61.49 -8.12 -50.51
C THR A 634 61.38 -6.81 -49.72
N GLN A 635 62.03 -5.71 -50.14
CA GLN A 635 61.83 -4.41 -49.47
C GLN A 635 60.44 -3.80 -49.74
N THR A 636 59.80 -4.13 -50.86
CA THR A 636 58.47 -3.62 -51.21
C THR A 636 57.34 -4.46 -50.58
N VAL A 637 57.57 -5.77 -50.38
CA VAL A 637 56.59 -6.71 -49.83
C VAL A 637 56.67 -6.84 -48.30
N ASN A 638 57.86 -6.85 -47.70
CA ASN A 638 57.99 -7.07 -46.24
C ASN A 638 57.68 -5.86 -45.37
N LYS A 639 57.65 -4.64 -45.92
CA LYS A 639 57.15 -3.48 -45.15
C LYS A 639 55.61 -3.41 -45.10
N LYS A 640 54.90 -4.33 -45.78
CA LYS A 640 53.43 -4.33 -45.85
C LYS A 640 52.76 -5.56 -45.24
N LEU A 641 53.51 -6.63 -44.92
CA LEU A 641 52.91 -7.91 -44.52
C LEU A 641 53.15 -8.34 -43.06
N GLU A 642 54.16 -7.80 -42.37
CA GLU A 642 54.38 -8.13 -40.95
C GLU A 642 53.52 -7.32 -39.96
N ASP A 643 52.76 -6.31 -40.43
CA ASP A 643 51.92 -5.47 -39.55
C ASP A 643 50.39 -5.62 -39.75
N GLN A 644 49.86 -6.45 -40.66
CA GLN A 644 48.40 -6.55 -40.84
C GLN A 644 47.90 -7.97 -41.18
N SER A 645 47.60 -8.76 -40.14
CA SER A 645 46.85 -10.02 -40.21
C SER A 645 45.33 -9.79 -40.39
N ALA A 646 44.92 -8.94 -41.32
CA ALA A 646 43.51 -8.66 -41.61
C ALA A 646 43.20 -8.95 -43.08
N ALA A 647 42.42 -10.00 -43.35
CA ALA A 647 41.93 -10.26 -44.70
C ALA A 647 40.66 -9.43 -44.96
N ILE A 648 40.67 -8.61 -46.01
CA ILE A 648 39.49 -7.85 -46.51
C ILE A 648 38.89 -8.62 -47.68
N GLN A 649 37.63 -9.05 -47.56
CA GLN A 649 36.84 -9.62 -48.65
C GLN A 649 35.73 -8.63 -49.05
N GLN A 650 35.73 -8.18 -50.30
CA GLN A 650 34.64 -7.41 -50.88
C GLN A 650 33.79 -8.31 -51.78
N ILE A 651 32.49 -8.35 -51.53
CA ILE A 651 31.50 -9.14 -52.28
C ILE A 651 30.54 -8.16 -52.96
N GLN A 652 30.50 -8.20 -54.29
CA GLN A 652 29.52 -7.51 -55.12
C GLN A 652 28.73 -8.56 -55.88
N LYS A 653 27.43 -8.70 -55.57
CA LYS A 653 26.57 -9.70 -56.23
C LYS A 653 25.22 -9.07 -56.55
N VAL A 654 24.85 -9.09 -57.82
CA VAL A 654 23.50 -8.81 -58.30
C VAL A 654 22.96 -10.11 -58.86
N GLN A 655 21.93 -10.67 -58.22
CA GLN A 655 21.30 -11.90 -58.66
C GLN A 655 19.78 -11.69 -58.72
N VAL A 656 19.19 -11.96 -59.88
CA VAL A 656 17.75 -12.12 -60.01
C VAL A 656 17.47 -13.61 -59.90
N ASP A 657 16.63 -14.00 -58.94
CA ASP A 657 16.21 -15.39 -58.81
C ASP A 657 15.10 -15.75 -59.83
N THR A 658 14.81 -17.04 -59.98
CA THR A 658 13.78 -17.57 -60.89
C THR A 658 12.35 -17.08 -60.59
N ASN A 659 12.13 -16.39 -59.47
CA ASN A 659 10.85 -15.78 -59.09
C ASN A 659 10.80 -14.26 -59.38
N ASN A 660 11.75 -13.75 -60.17
CA ASN A 660 11.90 -12.32 -60.49
C ASN A 660 12.26 -11.43 -59.29
N ASN A 661 12.77 -12.00 -58.19
CA ASN A 661 13.25 -11.21 -57.05
C ASN A 661 14.68 -10.76 -57.31
N LEU A 662 14.88 -9.44 -57.38
CA LEU A 662 16.20 -8.83 -57.48
C LEU A 662 16.84 -8.80 -56.09
N ASN A 663 17.92 -9.56 -55.90
CA ASN A 663 18.80 -9.47 -54.75
C ASN A 663 20.11 -8.82 -55.18
N SER A 664 20.24 -7.53 -54.87
CA SER A 664 21.50 -6.79 -55.06
C SER A 664 22.15 -6.62 -53.70
N MET A 665 23.37 -7.13 -53.51
CA MET A 665 24.10 -7.05 -52.26
C MET A 665 25.55 -6.60 -52.52
N TRP A 666 25.96 -5.57 -51.79
CA TRP A 666 27.35 -5.14 -51.63
C TRP A 666 27.76 -5.41 -50.19
N ALA A 667 28.84 -6.14 -49.96
CA ALA A 667 29.35 -6.36 -48.61
C ALA A 667 30.87 -6.29 -48.55
N VAL A 668 31.39 -5.79 -47.43
CA VAL A 668 32.81 -5.81 -47.08
C VAL A 668 32.94 -6.56 -45.75
N LYS A 669 33.83 -7.55 -45.70
CA LYS A 669 34.11 -8.37 -44.52
C LYS A 669 35.60 -8.32 -44.20
N LEU A 670 35.93 -7.95 -42.98
CA LEU A 670 37.23 -8.06 -42.34
C LEU A 670 37.22 -9.29 -41.45
N GLN A 671 38.30 -10.06 -41.49
CA GLN A 671 38.48 -11.20 -40.61
C GLN A 671 39.93 -11.27 -40.10
N GLN A 672 40.07 -11.53 -38.80
CA GLN A 672 41.36 -11.66 -38.11
C GLN A 672 41.28 -12.83 -37.12
N MET A 673 42.29 -13.70 -37.15
CA MET A 673 42.47 -14.78 -36.17
C MET A 673 43.44 -14.30 -35.10
N GLN A 674 43.03 -14.36 -33.84
CA GLN A 674 43.90 -14.08 -32.70
C GLN A 674 43.60 -15.08 -31.58
N ASP A 675 44.63 -15.74 -31.05
CA ASP A 675 44.53 -16.74 -29.97
C ASP A 675 43.50 -17.86 -30.21
N GLY A 676 43.35 -18.30 -31.47
CA GLY A 676 42.39 -19.33 -31.87
C GLY A 676 40.93 -18.86 -31.94
N ARG A 677 40.65 -17.57 -31.72
CA ARG A 677 39.33 -16.95 -31.90
C ARG A 677 39.32 -16.11 -33.17
N LEU A 678 38.31 -16.33 -34.00
CA LEU A 678 38.07 -15.58 -35.23
C LEU A 678 37.23 -14.33 -34.92
N TYR A 679 37.78 -13.15 -35.17
CA TYR A 679 37.09 -11.86 -35.09
C TYR A 679 36.66 -11.43 -36.50
N ILE A 680 35.37 -11.14 -36.67
CA ILE A 680 34.79 -10.71 -37.94
C ILE A 680 34.15 -9.34 -37.76
N ALA A 681 34.44 -8.42 -38.67
CA ALA A 681 33.76 -7.14 -38.80
C ALA A 681 33.31 -6.95 -40.26
N GLY A 682 32.02 -6.76 -40.52
CA GLY A 682 31.51 -6.58 -41.86
C GLY A 682 30.33 -5.64 -41.97
N ILE A 683 30.22 -4.99 -43.13
CA ILE A 683 29.08 -4.16 -43.53
C ILE A 683 28.54 -4.70 -44.85
N GLY A 684 27.23 -4.90 -44.93
CA GLY A 684 26.50 -5.27 -46.13
C GLY A 684 25.39 -4.27 -46.37
N ALA A 685 25.15 -3.87 -47.62
CA ALA A 685 24.00 -3.10 -48.03
C ALA A 685 23.35 -3.84 -49.20
N GLY A 686 22.03 -3.95 -49.18
CA GLY A 686 21.32 -4.63 -50.25
C GLY A 686 19.86 -4.24 -50.37
N ILE A 687 19.28 -4.62 -51.48
CA ILE A 687 17.85 -4.47 -51.76
C ILE A 687 17.32 -5.86 -52.04
N GLU A 688 16.27 -6.23 -51.33
CA GLU A 688 15.59 -7.51 -51.41
C GLU A 688 14.10 -7.29 -51.66
N ASN A 689 13.51 -8.11 -52.53
CA ASN A 689 12.09 -8.08 -52.80
C ASN A 689 11.38 -9.05 -51.85
N THR A 690 10.71 -8.53 -50.82
CA THR A 690 9.95 -9.35 -49.87
C THR A 690 8.46 -9.38 -50.27
N PRO A 691 7.65 -10.32 -49.73
CA PRO A 691 6.21 -10.35 -50.00
C PRO A 691 5.45 -9.06 -49.64
N ASP A 692 6.02 -8.23 -48.76
CA ASP A 692 5.47 -6.94 -48.32
C ASP A 692 6.00 -5.74 -49.15
N GLY A 693 6.85 -5.99 -50.15
CA GLY A 693 7.41 -4.99 -51.06
C GLY A 693 8.94 -4.95 -51.09
N MET A 694 9.50 -3.99 -51.85
CA MET A 694 10.94 -3.79 -51.95
C MET A 694 11.51 -3.25 -50.62
N GLN A 695 12.46 -3.97 -50.03
CA GLN A 695 13.12 -3.58 -48.80
C GLN A 695 14.61 -3.32 -49.05
N SER A 696 15.05 -2.10 -48.83
CA SER A 696 16.47 -1.75 -48.75
C SER A 696 16.97 -1.94 -47.33
N GLN A 697 18.12 -2.59 -47.15
CA GLN A 697 18.67 -2.93 -45.85
C GLN A 697 20.19 -2.69 -45.77
N VAL A 698 20.66 -2.42 -44.55
CA VAL A 698 22.08 -2.37 -44.20
C VAL A 698 22.30 -3.34 -43.03
N LEU A 699 23.16 -4.33 -43.25
CA LEU A 699 23.51 -5.38 -42.30
C LEU A 699 24.92 -5.11 -41.77
N LEU A 700 25.11 -5.17 -40.45
CA LEU A 700 26.40 -4.94 -39.80
C LEU A 700 26.70 -6.17 -38.92
N ALA A 701 27.86 -6.79 -39.13
CA ALA A 701 28.30 -7.97 -38.40
C ALA A 701 29.61 -7.65 -37.68
N ALA A 702 29.56 -7.32 -36.39
CA ALA A 702 30.72 -7.06 -35.55
C ALA A 702 30.36 -7.24 -34.06
N ASP A 703 31.34 -7.56 -33.21
CA ASP A 703 31.14 -7.65 -31.75
C ASP A 703 30.72 -6.31 -31.13
N ARG A 704 31.07 -5.19 -31.77
CA ARG A 704 30.72 -3.82 -31.36
C ARG A 704 30.57 -2.92 -32.59
N ILE A 705 29.40 -2.32 -32.74
CA ILE A 705 29.09 -1.35 -33.81
C ILE A 705 28.98 0.02 -33.16
N ALA A 706 29.68 1.04 -33.66
CA ALA A 706 29.70 2.37 -33.06
C ALA A 706 29.67 3.48 -34.13
N MET A 707 28.74 4.44 -34.03
CA MET A 707 28.74 5.65 -34.87
C MET A 707 29.52 6.76 -34.16
N ILE A 708 30.65 7.18 -34.74
CA ILE A 708 31.55 8.19 -34.16
C ILE A 708 31.57 9.41 -35.09
N ASN A 709 31.49 10.62 -34.53
CA ASN A 709 31.74 11.85 -35.27
C ASN A 709 33.23 12.23 -35.14
N PRO A 710 34.04 12.14 -36.20
CA PRO A 710 35.48 12.37 -36.11
C PRO A 710 35.85 13.86 -35.93
N ALA A 711 34.92 14.80 -36.12
CA ALA A 711 35.24 16.22 -36.26
C ALA A 711 35.77 16.91 -34.97
N ASN A 712 35.60 16.31 -33.78
CA ASN A 712 35.75 17.05 -32.52
C ASN A 712 36.75 16.43 -31.52
N GLY A 713 37.49 15.37 -31.90
CA GLY A 713 38.40 14.66 -30.97
C GLY A 713 37.70 13.95 -29.80
N ASN A 714 36.35 13.97 -29.76
CA ASN A 714 35.56 13.28 -28.75
C ASN A 714 35.16 11.89 -29.27
N THR A 715 35.74 10.84 -28.69
CA THR A 715 35.59 9.43 -29.10
C THR A 715 34.32 8.77 -28.56
N LYS A 716 33.45 9.52 -27.86
CA LYS A 716 32.17 9.01 -27.38
C LYS A 716 31.24 8.71 -28.55
N PRO A 717 30.87 7.44 -28.81
CA PRO A 717 30.01 7.13 -29.94
C PRO A 717 28.56 7.55 -29.66
N MET A 718 27.88 8.05 -30.68
CA MET A 718 26.48 8.51 -30.58
C MET A 718 25.50 7.34 -30.49
N PHE A 719 25.85 6.21 -31.09
CA PHE A 719 25.10 4.96 -31.12
C PHE A 719 26.08 3.80 -31.02
N VAL A 720 25.87 2.87 -30.08
CA VAL A 720 26.67 1.66 -29.93
C VAL A 720 25.76 0.44 -29.78
N GLY A 721 25.89 -0.54 -30.65
CA GLY A 721 25.37 -1.89 -30.43
C GLY A 721 26.51 -2.78 -29.93
N GLN A 722 26.37 -3.37 -28.75
CA GLN A 722 27.38 -4.28 -28.17
C GLN A 722 26.70 -5.28 -27.22
N GLY A 723 26.85 -6.58 -27.49
CA GLY A 723 26.01 -7.61 -26.86
C GLY A 723 24.52 -7.45 -27.21
N ASP A 724 23.62 -7.84 -26.32
CA ASP A 724 22.16 -7.70 -26.50
C ASP A 724 21.63 -6.28 -26.14
N GLN A 725 22.50 -5.26 -26.18
CA GLN A 725 22.18 -3.90 -25.73
C GLN A 725 22.58 -2.83 -26.75
N ILE A 726 21.77 -1.76 -26.80
CA ILE A 726 22.03 -0.54 -27.56
C ILE A 726 22.28 0.60 -26.58
N PHE A 727 23.41 1.28 -26.72
CA PHE A 727 23.77 2.49 -25.98
C PHE A 727 23.68 3.69 -26.92
N MET A 728 22.98 4.74 -26.50
CA MET A 728 22.87 5.97 -27.29
C MET A 728 23.19 7.17 -26.39
N ASN A 729 23.98 8.11 -26.91
CA ASN A 729 24.36 9.32 -26.19
C ASN A 729 23.51 10.49 -26.69
N GLU A 730 22.70 11.10 -25.82
CA GLU A 730 21.87 12.29 -26.10
C GLU A 730 20.95 12.16 -27.35
N VAL A 731 19.85 11.40 -27.21
CA VAL A 731 18.91 11.09 -28.29
C VAL A 731 17.71 12.04 -28.34
N PHE A 732 17.40 12.57 -29.53
CA PHE A 732 16.16 13.30 -29.82
C PHE A 732 15.20 12.42 -30.64
N LEU A 733 14.09 11.99 -30.05
CA LEU A 733 13.09 11.10 -30.68
C LEU A 733 11.79 11.84 -30.96
N LYS A 734 11.24 11.67 -32.18
CA LYS A 734 9.92 12.20 -32.53
C LYS A 734 8.78 11.39 -31.87
N ARG A 735 8.91 10.06 -31.81
CA ARG A 735 7.99 9.12 -31.14
C ARG A 735 8.78 7.91 -30.64
N LEU A 736 8.52 7.48 -29.41
CA LEU A 736 9.03 6.23 -28.83
C LEU A 736 7.83 5.35 -28.48
N THR A 737 7.80 4.11 -28.98
CA THR A 737 6.80 3.10 -28.61
C THR A 737 7.54 1.93 -27.99
N ALA A 738 7.35 1.71 -26.68
CA ALA A 738 8.00 0.63 -25.95
C ALA A 738 7.04 0.08 -24.87
N PRO A 739 6.91 -1.25 -24.72
CA PRO A 739 6.07 -1.87 -23.70
C PRO A 739 6.63 -1.70 -22.29
N THR A 740 7.95 -1.54 -22.17
CA THR A 740 8.62 -1.15 -20.92
C THR A 740 9.77 -0.19 -21.23
N ILE A 741 10.00 0.77 -20.35
CA ILE A 741 11.20 1.61 -20.33
C ILE A 741 11.72 1.55 -18.91
N THR A 742 12.97 1.17 -18.70
CA THR A 742 13.58 1.16 -17.36
C THR A 742 14.97 1.74 -17.48
N SER A 743 15.25 2.82 -16.73
CA SER A 743 16.61 3.33 -16.62
C SER A 743 17.46 2.42 -15.73
N GLY A 744 18.76 2.32 -16.01
CA GLY A 744 19.67 1.53 -15.18
C GLY A 744 19.72 2.04 -13.73
N GLY A 745 19.76 1.11 -12.77
CA GLY A 745 19.82 1.37 -11.32
C GLY A 745 18.85 0.50 -10.53
N ASN A 746 19.18 0.17 -9.27
CA ASN A 746 18.28 -0.55 -8.36
C ASN A 746 18.04 0.26 -7.07
N PRO A 747 16.88 0.92 -6.91
CA PRO A 747 15.73 0.96 -7.83
C PRO A 747 15.95 1.94 -9.01
N PRO A 748 15.27 1.73 -10.17
CA PRO A 748 15.41 2.57 -11.35
C PRO A 748 14.94 4.01 -11.10
N VAL A 749 15.61 4.97 -11.75
CA VAL A 749 15.33 6.41 -11.63
C VAL A 749 14.12 6.82 -12.50
N PHE A 750 13.89 6.09 -13.59
CA PHE A 750 12.75 6.23 -14.49
C PHE A 750 12.26 4.83 -14.90
N SER A 751 10.97 4.54 -14.74
CA SER A 751 10.38 3.30 -15.22
C SER A 751 8.94 3.50 -15.71
N LEU A 752 8.61 2.92 -16.86
CA LEU A 752 7.25 2.71 -17.35
C LEU A 752 7.02 1.21 -17.45
N THR A 753 6.04 0.70 -16.69
CA THR A 753 5.70 -0.73 -16.63
C THR A 753 4.48 -1.06 -17.51
N PRO A 754 4.25 -2.34 -17.88
CA PRO A 754 3.16 -2.72 -18.79
C PRO A 754 1.76 -2.45 -18.23
N ASP A 755 1.60 -2.37 -16.91
CA ASP A 755 0.37 -1.99 -16.20
C ASP A 755 0.14 -0.46 -16.18
N GLY A 756 0.97 0.32 -16.88
CA GLY A 756 0.79 1.76 -17.06
C GLY A 756 1.36 2.62 -15.93
N ARG A 757 2.14 2.05 -15.01
CA ARG A 757 2.76 2.82 -13.91
C ARG A 757 4.02 3.52 -14.38
N LEU A 758 4.02 4.85 -14.31
CA LEU A 758 5.19 5.70 -14.50
C LEU A 758 5.83 6.04 -13.15
N THR A 759 7.13 5.74 -12.99
CA THR A 759 7.96 6.19 -11.87
C THR A 759 9.07 7.06 -12.43
N ALA A 760 9.24 8.29 -11.93
CA ALA A 760 10.34 9.17 -12.33
C ALA A 760 10.84 9.97 -11.12
N LYS A 761 12.14 9.90 -10.81
CA LYS A 761 12.78 10.73 -9.77
C LYS A 761 13.39 11.97 -10.43
N ASN A 762 13.17 13.14 -9.84
CA ASN A 762 13.66 14.45 -10.32
C ASN A 762 13.20 14.81 -11.74
N ALA A 763 11.95 14.51 -12.09
CA ALA A 763 11.40 14.92 -13.38
C ALA A 763 11.06 16.42 -13.39
N ASP A 764 11.53 17.14 -14.41
CA ASP A 764 11.07 18.49 -14.76
C ASP A 764 10.08 18.41 -15.94
N ILE A 765 8.87 18.91 -15.74
CA ILE A 765 7.80 18.90 -16.75
C ILE A 765 7.42 20.34 -17.03
N SER A 766 8.00 20.91 -18.09
CA SER A 766 7.78 22.30 -18.50
C SER A 766 6.46 22.52 -19.27
N GLY A 767 5.52 21.56 -19.21
CA GLY A 767 4.26 21.55 -19.97
C GLY A 767 3.04 21.27 -19.10
N ASN A 768 1.88 20.99 -19.72
CA ASN A 768 0.65 20.66 -18.99
C ASN A 768 0.57 19.16 -18.67
N VAL A 769 0.29 18.82 -17.41
CA VAL A 769 -0.03 17.46 -16.97
C VAL A 769 -1.54 17.36 -16.74
N ASN A 770 -2.23 16.56 -17.56
CA ASN A 770 -3.66 16.29 -17.41
C ASN A 770 -3.87 14.90 -16.78
N ALA A 771 -4.40 14.85 -15.56
CA ALA A 771 -4.67 13.63 -14.82
C ALA A 771 -6.15 13.57 -14.40
N ASN A 772 -6.85 12.48 -14.74
CA ASN A 772 -8.27 12.33 -14.44
C ASN A 772 -8.57 11.93 -12.99
N ALA A 773 -7.57 11.36 -12.28
CA ALA A 773 -7.62 11.03 -10.86
C ALA A 773 -6.19 10.82 -10.32
N GLY A 774 -5.94 11.11 -9.03
CA GLY A 774 -4.64 10.86 -8.39
C GLY A 774 -4.42 11.67 -7.11
N THR A 775 -3.30 11.41 -6.42
CA THR A 775 -2.87 12.14 -5.20
C THR A 775 -1.54 12.82 -5.47
N LEU A 776 -1.46 14.12 -5.20
CA LEU A 776 -0.24 14.91 -5.28
C LEU A 776 0.33 15.08 -3.87
N ASN A 777 1.53 14.55 -3.60
CA ASN A 777 2.19 14.63 -2.29
C ASN A 777 3.45 15.50 -2.41
N ASN A 778 3.69 16.39 -1.43
CA ASN A 778 4.86 17.27 -1.36
C ASN A 778 5.08 18.17 -2.59
N VAL A 779 4.00 18.69 -3.18
CA VAL A 779 4.07 19.62 -4.31
C VAL A 779 4.27 21.05 -3.82
N THR A 780 5.30 21.73 -4.33
CA THR A 780 5.50 23.17 -4.15
C THR A 780 5.02 23.91 -5.40
N ILE A 781 4.12 24.89 -5.25
CA ILE A 781 3.61 25.72 -6.34
C ILE A 781 4.18 27.13 -6.16
N ASN A 782 5.05 27.57 -7.08
CA ASN A 782 5.82 28.81 -6.92
C ASN A 782 5.10 30.08 -7.37
N GLU A 783 4.00 29.97 -8.12
CA GLU A 783 3.25 31.12 -8.65
C GLU A 783 1.77 31.11 -8.25
N ASN A 784 0.91 30.46 -9.03
CA ASN A 784 -0.54 30.48 -8.82
C ASN A 784 -1.14 29.07 -8.89
N CYS A 785 -2.05 28.75 -7.96
CA CYS A 785 -2.86 27.53 -7.98
C CYS A 785 -4.35 27.91 -8.10
N ARG A 786 -5.09 27.25 -8.99
CA ARG A 786 -6.54 27.40 -9.11
C ARG A 786 -7.22 26.03 -9.00
N VAL A 787 -7.92 25.80 -7.90
CA VAL A 787 -8.74 24.59 -7.69
C VAL A 787 -10.17 24.90 -8.13
N LEU A 788 -10.65 24.23 -9.18
CA LEU A 788 -12.00 24.44 -9.74
C LEU A 788 -13.09 23.57 -9.10
N GLY A 789 -12.72 22.71 -8.13
CA GLY A 789 -13.60 21.80 -7.40
C GLY A 789 -13.44 21.91 -5.88
N LYS A 790 -13.78 20.85 -5.15
CA LYS A 790 -13.67 20.80 -3.68
C LYS A 790 -12.23 20.47 -3.23
N LEU A 791 -11.59 21.38 -2.51
CA LEU A 791 -10.38 21.09 -1.72
C LEU A 791 -10.81 20.64 -0.32
N SER A 792 -10.40 19.44 0.11
CA SER A 792 -10.58 18.94 1.47
C SER A 792 -9.21 18.66 2.07
N ALA A 793 -8.86 19.37 3.14
CA ALA A 793 -7.57 19.24 3.80
C ALA A 793 -7.76 19.31 5.32
N ASN A 794 -7.01 18.49 6.06
CA ASN A 794 -7.07 18.49 7.54
C ASN A 794 -6.36 19.72 8.14
N GLN A 795 -5.43 20.33 7.40
CA GLN A 795 -4.72 21.56 7.78
C GLN A 795 -4.32 22.29 6.49
N ILE A 796 -4.60 23.59 6.41
CA ILE A 796 -4.08 24.50 5.38
C ILE A 796 -3.19 25.50 6.12
N GLU A 797 -1.87 25.40 5.96
CA GLU A 797 -0.95 26.40 6.49
C GLU A 797 -0.74 27.50 5.46
N GLY A 798 -1.49 28.58 5.64
CA GLY A 798 -1.49 29.77 4.79
C GLY A 798 -2.74 30.61 5.05
N ASP A 799 -2.63 31.92 4.90
CA ASP A 799 -3.74 32.84 5.16
C ASP A 799 -4.79 32.78 4.03
N LEU A 800 -6.01 32.33 4.33
CA LEU A 800 -7.20 32.58 3.49
C LEU A 800 -7.71 34.02 3.66
N VAL A 801 -6.79 34.99 3.72
CA VAL A 801 -7.03 36.34 4.20
C VAL A 801 -6.41 37.34 3.25
N LYS A 802 -7.19 38.33 2.81
CA LYS A 802 -6.63 39.55 2.20
C LYS A 802 -6.44 40.58 3.31
N THR A 803 -5.19 40.79 3.71
CA THR A 803 -4.82 41.80 4.72
C THR A 803 -4.11 42.97 4.05
N VAL A 804 -4.51 44.20 4.39
CA VAL A 804 -3.82 45.42 3.96
C VAL A 804 -3.53 46.27 5.19
N GLY A 805 -2.25 46.64 5.37
CA GLY A 805 -1.78 47.54 6.41
C GLY A 805 -1.33 48.87 5.82
N LYS A 806 -1.62 49.99 6.48
CA LYS A 806 -1.13 51.31 6.07
C LYS A 806 -0.98 52.24 7.27
N ALA A 807 0.20 52.84 7.41
CA ALA A 807 0.45 53.89 8.39
C ALA A 807 -0.38 55.14 8.07
N PHE A 808 -0.92 55.77 9.12
CA PHE A 808 -1.65 57.03 8.96
C PHE A 808 -0.73 58.15 8.44
N PRO A 809 -1.21 59.00 7.51
CA PRO A 809 -0.47 60.16 7.07
C PRO A 809 -0.11 61.06 8.25
N ARG A 810 1.06 61.70 8.18
CA ARG A 810 1.55 62.65 9.18
C ARG A 810 1.80 64.00 8.53
N ASP A 811 1.53 65.10 9.24
CA ASP A 811 1.70 66.45 8.66
C ASP A 811 3.20 66.73 8.41
N SER A 812 3.53 67.10 7.17
CA SER A 812 4.90 67.36 6.74
C SER A 812 5.44 68.72 7.17
N ARG A 813 4.59 69.62 7.66
CA ARG A 813 4.94 71.00 8.06
C ARG A 813 5.31 71.13 9.54
N ALA A 814 5.26 70.02 10.29
CA ALA A 814 5.44 69.95 11.73
C ALA A 814 6.85 69.45 12.13
N PRO A 815 7.52 70.03 13.15
CA PRO A 815 8.81 69.55 13.66
C PRO A 815 8.75 68.13 14.23
N GLU A 816 7.64 67.79 14.90
CA GLU A 816 7.28 66.44 15.35
C GLU A 816 6.10 65.96 14.50
N ARG A 817 6.33 65.03 13.59
CA ARG A 817 5.36 64.57 12.57
C ARG A 817 4.14 63.88 13.21
N TRP A 818 3.12 64.64 13.61
CA TRP A 818 1.90 64.11 14.22
C TRP A 818 0.93 63.54 13.16
N PRO A 819 0.05 62.58 13.54
CA PRO A 819 -0.92 61.99 12.63
C PRO A 819 -1.96 63.02 12.15
N SER A 820 -2.08 63.18 10.83
CA SER A 820 -3.05 64.06 10.20
C SER A 820 -3.29 63.64 8.76
N GLY A 821 -4.51 63.23 8.44
CA GLY A 821 -4.91 62.84 7.09
C GLY A 821 -5.93 61.71 7.07
N THR A 822 -6.32 61.27 5.87
CA THR A 822 -7.32 60.22 5.67
C THR A 822 -6.74 59.03 4.92
N ILE A 823 -7.02 57.82 5.38
CA ILE A 823 -6.84 56.58 4.61
C ILE A 823 -8.21 56.14 4.09
N THR A 824 -8.30 55.94 2.77
CA THR A 824 -9.47 55.35 2.12
C THR A 824 -9.16 53.91 1.74
N VAL A 825 -9.98 52.98 2.22
CA VAL A 825 -9.91 51.55 1.90
C VAL A 825 -11.10 51.20 1.01
N ARG A 826 -10.81 50.70 -0.19
CA ARG A 826 -11.83 50.24 -1.16
C ARG A 826 -11.77 48.73 -1.27
N VAL A 827 -12.88 48.08 -0.96
CA VAL A 827 -13.04 46.63 -1.04
C VAL A 827 -13.99 46.32 -2.19
N TYR A 828 -13.46 45.69 -3.23
CA TYR A 828 -14.23 45.30 -4.42
C TYR A 828 -14.88 43.92 -4.19
N ASP A 829 -16.06 43.70 -4.78
CA ASP A 829 -16.80 42.44 -4.66
C ASP A 829 -16.43 41.52 -5.82
N ASP A 830 -15.69 40.45 -5.53
CA ASP A 830 -15.13 39.52 -6.51
C ASP A 830 -15.37 38.04 -6.12
N GLN A 831 -16.18 37.75 -5.09
CA GLN A 831 -16.32 36.39 -4.52
C GLN A 831 -17.78 35.95 -4.40
N PRO A 832 -18.09 34.65 -4.65
CA PRO A 832 -19.47 34.13 -4.66
C PRO A 832 -20.00 33.76 -3.25
N PHE A 833 -19.42 34.28 -2.17
CA PHE A 833 -19.78 33.94 -0.79
C PHE A 833 -19.69 35.16 0.15
N ASP A 834 -20.42 35.09 1.26
CA ASP A 834 -20.45 36.15 2.27
C ASP A 834 -19.09 36.34 2.94
N ARG A 835 -18.71 37.60 3.18
CA ARG A 835 -17.42 38.03 3.73
C ARG A 835 -17.62 38.95 4.92
N GLN A 836 -16.58 39.06 5.73
CA GLN A 836 -16.46 40.02 6.83
C GLN A 836 -15.15 40.78 6.71
N ILE A 837 -15.21 42.08 6.96
CA ILE A 837 -14.06 42.95 7.08
C ILE A 837 -13.79 43.14 8.58
N VAL A 838 -12.64 42.67 9.05
CA VAL A 838 -12.17 42.86 10.41
C VAL A 838 -11.15 43.99 10.42
N ILE A 839 -11.35 44.93 11.33
CA ILE A 839 -10.43 46.01 11.66
C ILE A 839 -9.85 45.68 13.04
N PRO A 840 -8.62 45.15 13.11
CA PRO A 840 -7.91 44.99 14.37
C PRO A 840 -7.69 46.34 15.06
N ALA A 841 -7.31 46.29 16.34
CA ALA A 841 -7.22 47.46 17.20
C ALA A 841 -6.35 48.57 16.60
N VAL A 842 -6.98 49.70 16.27
CA VAL A 842 -6.34 50.98 15.97
C VAL A 842 -6.27 51.78 17.26
N ALA A 843 -5.10 51.83 17.87
CA ALA A 843 -4.86 52.57 19.10
C ALA A 843 -4.45 54.00 18.78
N PHE A 844 -5.05 55.00 19.42
CA PHE A 844 -4.68 56.40 19.26
C PHE A 844 -4.73 57.16 20.59
N SER A 845 -3.81 58.09 20.78
CA SER A 845 -3.69 58.89 21.99
C SER A 845 -3.14 60.28 21.69
N GLY A 846 -3.53 61.24 22.51
CA GLY A 846 -2.79 62.49 22.66
C GLY A 846 -1.73 62.37 23.75
N ALA A 847 -1.30 63.51 24.31
CA ALA A 847 -0.37 63.52 25.44
C ALA A 847 -0.61 64.73 26.36
N LYS A 848 -0.33 64.55 27.65
CA LYS A 848 -0.25 65.61 28.66
C LYS A 848 1.20 66.07 28.80
N HIS A 849 1.42 67.38 28.84
CA HIS A 849 2.71 68.01 29.13
C HIS A 849 2.57 68.88 30.37
N GLU A 850 3.33 68.55 31.41
CA GLU A 850 3.30 69.27 32.68
C GLU A 850 4.22 70.49 32.62
N ARG A 851 3.73 71.64 33.08
CA ARG A 851 4.49 72.90 33.16
C ARG A 851 4.22 73.54 34.51
N GLU A 852 5.20 74.28 35.04
CA GLU A 852 5.20 74.83 36.41
C GLU A 852 3.91 75.54 36.85
N ASN A 853 3.13 76.13 35.93
CA ASN A 853 1.91 76.88 36.27
C ASN A 853 0.69 76.59 35.38
N ASN A 854 0.72 75.60 34.46
CA ASN A 854 -0.43 75.18 33.64
C ASN A 854 -0.12 73.88 32.85
N ASP A 855 -1.02 72.90 32.90
CA ASP A 855 -0.94 71.68 32.08
C ASP A 855 -1.33 71.96 30.61
N ILE A 856 -0.56 71.42 29.68
CA ILE A 856 -0.78 71.55 28.23
C ILE A 856 -1.15 70.18 27.66
N TYR A 857 -2.15 70.12 26.78
CA TYR A 857 -2.64 68.87 26.21
C TYR A 857 -2.51 68.85 24.68
N SER A 858 -2.15 67.69 24.15
CA SER A 858 -2.28 67.37 22.73
C SER A 858 -3.47 66.47 22.52
N SER A 859 -4.22 66.68 21.43
CA SER A 859 -5.38 65.85 21.09
C SER A 859 -5.12 64.96 19.89
N CYS A 860 -5.73 63.79 19.86
CA CYS A 860 -5.78 62.90 18.69
C CYS A 860 -7.21 62.43 18.46
N ARG A 861 -7.80 62.75 17.32
CA ARG A 861 -9.16 62.35 16.95
C ARG A 861 -9.12 61.36 15.81
N LEU A 862 -9.90 60.29 15.93
CA LEU A 862 -10.15 59.33 14.86
C LEU A 862 -11.63 59.36 14.48
N ILE A 863 -11.90 59.51 13.19
CA ILE A 863 -13.23 59.39 12.59
C ILE A 863 -13.20 58.25 11.59
N VAL A 864 -14.16 57.33 11.68
CA VAL A 864 -14.33 56.22 10.74
C VAL A 864 -15.67 56.33 10.05
N ARG A 865 -15.67 56.26 8.71
CA ARG A 865 -16.88 56.27 7.89
C ARG A 865 -16.99 55.00 7.07
N LYS A 866 -18.21 54.46 6.96
CA LYS A 866 -18.58 53.38 6.05
C LYS A 866 -19.51 53.93 4.98
N ASN A 867 -19.08 53.89 3.71
CA ASN A 867 -19.82 54.42 2.57
C ASN A 867 -20.33 55.87 2.81
N GLY A 868 -19.49 56.72 3.40
CA GLY A 868 -19.83 58.10 3.75
C GLY A 868 -20.57 58.30 5.07
N ALA A 869 -21.15 57.26 5.67
CA ALA A 869 -21.81 57.34 6.98
C ALA A 869 -20.81 57.18 8.12
N GLU A 870 -20.85 58.08 9.11
CA GLU A 870 -19.99 58.03 10.29
C GLU A 870 -20.37 56.86 11.22
N ILE A 871 -19.41 55.99 11.52
CA ILE A 871 -19.60 54.83 12.40
C ILE A 871 -18.74 54.90 13.67
N TYR A 872 -17.78 55.81 13.73
CA TYR A 872 -16.97 56.06 14.92
C TYR A 872 -16.39 57.47 14.91
N ASN A 873 -16.39 58.15 16.06
CA ASN A 873 -15.87 59.50 16.23
C ASN A 873 -15.51 59.76 17.69
N ARG A 874 -14.21 59.74 18.01
CA ARG A 874 -13.71 59.98 19.37
C ARG A 874 -12.42 60.78 19.33
N THR A 875 -12.20 61.58 20.37
CA THR A 875 -10.98 62.35 20.59
C THR A 875 -10.32 61.88 21.88
N ALA A 876 -9.06 61.49 21.78
CA ALA A 876 -8.18 61.15 22.89
C ALA A 876 -7.36 62.38 23.31
N LEU A 877 -7.18 62.59 24.62
CA LEU A 877 -6.37 63.66 25.19
C LEU A 877 -5.13 63.07 25.89
N ASP A 878 -5.21 62.71 27.16
CA ASP A 878 -4.11 62.07 27.91
C ASP A 878 -4.26 60.54 28.05
N ASN A 879 -5.33 59.97 27.49
CA ASN A 879 -5.62 58.54 27.48
C ASN A 879 -5.43 57.91 26.10
N THR A 880 -5.23 56.59 26.06
CA THR A 880 -5.24 55.81 24.82
C THR A 880 -6.65 55.26 24.56
N LEU A 881 -7.20 55.56 23.38
CA LEU A 881 -8.45 55.01 22.90
C LEU A 881 -8.19 53.99 21.80
N ILE A 882 -9.09 53.02 21.66
CA ILE A 882 -8.99 51.94 20.68
C ILE A 882 -10.24 51.93 19.80
N TYR A 883 -10.04 51.76 18.50
CA TYR A 883 -11.09 51.40 17.55
C TYR A 883 -10.82 50.01 16.97
N SER A 884 -11.80 49.11 17.06
CA SER A 884 -11.83 47.83 16.36
C SER A 884 -13.24 47.58 15.85
N GLY A 885 -13.39 46.80 14.78
CA GLY A 885 -14.72 46.53 14.25
C GLY A 885 -14.76 45.33 13.31
N VAL A 886 -15.93 44.68 13.26
CA VAL A 886 -16.25 43.65 12.27
C VAL A 886 -17.41 44.19 11.43
N ILE A 887 -17.24 44.22 10.11
CA ILE A 887 -18.18 44.79 9.15
C ILE A 887 -18.57 43.72 8.13
N ASP A 888 -19.85 43.36 8.09
CA ASP A 888 -20.38 42.38 7.15
C ASP A 888 -20.44 42.90 5.71
N MET A 889 -20.09 42.02 4.77
CA MET A 889 -20.21 42.21 3.32
C MET A 889 -20.82 40.95 2.69
N PRO A 890 -22.14 40.90 2.44
CA PRO A 890 -22.77 39.75 1.82
C PRO A 890 -22.43 39.64 0.33
N ALA A 891 -22.53 38.44 -0.23
CA ALA A 891 -22.23 38.18 -1.65
C ALA A 891 -23.14 39.00 -2.59
N GLY A 892 -22.56 39.70 -3.57
CA GLY A 892 -23.32 40.43 -4.59
C GLY A 892 -23.76 41.83 -4.17
N HIS A 893 -23.26 42.38 -3.06
CA HIS A 893 -23.67 43.69 -2.53
C HIS A 893 -22.71 44.85 -2.86
N GLY A 894 -22.03 44.81 -4.00
CA GLY A 894 -21.27 45.95 -4.55
C GLY A 894 -20.01 46.32 -3.75
N HIS A 895 -19.27 47.33 -4.21
CA HIS A 895 -18.00 47.74 -3.57
C HIS A 895 -18.24 48.48 -2.24
N MET A 896 -17.39 48.25 -1.25
CA MET A 896 -17.43 48.94 0.04
C MET A 896 -16.26 49.91 0.19
N THR A 897 -16.53 51.11 0.71
CA THR A 897 -15.51 52.10 1.02
C THR A 897 -15.50 52.40 2.52
N LEU A 898 -14.34 52.25 3.15
CA LEU A 898 -14.09 52.68 4.53
C LEU A 898 -13.12 53.86 4.51
N GLU A 899 -13.40 54.90 5.28
CA GLU A 899 -12.54 56.07 5.41
C GLU A 899 -12.15 56.26 6.87
N PHE A 900 -10.84 56.35 7.12
CA PHE A 900 -10.27 56.58 8.44
C PHE A 900 -9.56 57.92 8.42
N SER A 901 -10.17 58.93 9.04
CA SER A 901 -9.61 60.27 9.13
C SER A 901 -9.05 60.49 10.53
N VAL A 902 -7.75 60.77 10.61
CA VAL A 902 -7.09 61.18 11.85
C VAL A 902 -6.76 62.66 11.80
N SER A 903 -6.97 63.35 12.91
CA SER A 903 -6.49 64.71 13.09
C SER A 903 -5.96 64.91 14.51
N ALA A 904 -4.83 65.59 14.60
CA ALA A 904 -4.27 66.05 15.86
C ALA A 904 -4.20 67.58 15.84
N TRP A 905 -4.59 68.21 16.95
CA TRP A 905 -4.48 69.66 17.10
C TRP A 905 -4.09 70.05 18.52
N LEU A 906 -3.55 71.27 18.59
CA LEU A 906 -3.03 71.89 19.79
C LEU A 906 -4.14 72.31 20.76
N VAL A 907 -3.85 72.16 22.04
CA VAL A 907 -4.57 72.83 23.14
C VAL A 907 -3.49 73.60 23.91
N ASN A 908 -3.66 74.91 24.13
CA ASN A 908 -2.74 75.77 24.92
C ASN A 908 -1.33 76.03 24.32
N ASN A 909 -1.21 76.31 23.01
CA ASN A 909 -0.01 76.88 22.33
C ASN A 909 1.31 76.04 22.32
N TRP A 910 1.23 74.71 22.18
CA TRP A 910 2.39 73.80 22.00
C TRP A 910 2.25 72.91 20.75
N TYR A 911 3.34 72.28 20.28
CA TYR A 911 3.31 71.35 19.15
C TYR A 911 2.56 70.04 19.50
N PRO A 912 1.59 69.57 18.68
CA PRO A 912 0.85 68.34 18.98
C PRO A 912 1.75 67.10 19.05
N THR A 913 1.78 66.43 20.21
CA THR A 913 2.33 65.09 20.37
C THR A 913 1.18 64.10 20.45
N ALA A 914 0.89 63.44 19.34
CA ALA A 914 -0.15 62.44 19.22
C ALA A 914 0.40 61.18 18.57
N SER A 915 -0.09 60.02 18.98
CA SER A 915 0.26 58.73 18.37
C SER A 915 -0.98 58.00 17.89
N ILE A 916 -0.84 57.31 16.76
CA ILE A 916 -1.82 56.36 16.26
C ILE A 916 -1.07 55.16 15.69
N SER A 917 -1.58 53.95 15.93
CA SER A 917 -1.07 52.73 15.31
C SER A 917 -1.45 52.67 13.83
N ASP A 918 -0.76 51.84 13.06
CA ASP A 918 -1.09 51.64 11.66
C ASP A 918 -2.50 51.04 11.52
N LEU A 919 -3.19 51.41 10.44
CA LEU A 919 -4.47 50.80 10.09
C LEU A 919 -4.20 49.44 9.47
N LEU A 920 -4.79 48.39 10.02
CA LEU A 920 -4.83 47.06 9.43
C LEU A 920 -6.27 46.69 9.09
N VAL A 921 -6.50 46.17 7.88
CA VAL A 921 -7.81 45.73 7.41
C VAL A 921 -7.70 44.32 6.88
N VAL A 922 -8.56 43.43 7.38
CA VAL A 922 -8.57 41.99 7.12
C VAL A 922 -9.89 41.64 6.46
N VAL A 923 -9.88 41.04 5.28
CA VAL A 923 -11.12 40.49 4.67
C VAL A 923 -11.07 38.97 4.76
N MET A 924 -12.09 38.39 5.38
CA MET A 924 -12.22 36.94 5.59
C MET A 924 -13.63 36.46 5.21
N LYS A 925 -13.79 35.15 4.99
CA LYS A 925 -15.11 34.54 4.76
C LYS A 925 -15.96 34.65 6.02
N LYS A 926 -17.23 35.03 5.87
CA LYS A 926 -18.20 35.05 6.98
C LYS A 926 -18.44 33.60 7.42
N ALA A 927 -18.17 33.31 8.69
CA ALA A 927 -18.19 31.95 9.21
C ALA A 927 -19.58 31.29 9.00
N THR A 928 -19.58 30.09 8.43
CA THR A 928 -20.66 29.13 8.59
C THR A 928 -20.25 28.25 9.78
N ALA A 929 -21.10 28.14 10.80
CA ALA A 929 -20.78 27.60 12.14
C ALA A 929 -19.80 26.40 12.17
N GLY A 930 -18.91 26.35 13.17
CA GLY A 930 -18.03 25.19 13.38
C GLY A 930 -16.63 25.44 13.95
N ILE A 931 -16.36 26.56 14.63
CA ILE A 931 -15.09 26.74 15.35
C ILE A 931 -15.41 26.83 16.84
N THR A 932 -14.86 25.90 17.61
CA THR A 932 -14.84 25.89 19.07
C THR A 932 -13.38 25.82 19.51
N ILE A 933 -13.03 26.64 20.50
CA ILE A 933 -11.70 26.63 21.13
C ILE A 933 -11.91 26.05 22.52
N SER A 934 -11.21 24.97 22.83
CA SER A 934 -11.14 24.34 24.16
C SER A 934 -10.09 25.00 25.02
#